data_AF-A0AAN6PS65-F1
#
_entry.id   AF-A0AAN6PS65-F1
#
_cell.length_a   1.000
_cell.length_b   1.000
_cell.length_c   1.000
_cell.angle_alpha   90.00
_cell.angle_beta   90.00
_cell.angle_gamma   90.00
#
_symmetry.space_group_name_H-M   'P 1'
#
loop_
_entity.id
_entity.type
_entity.pdbx_description
1 polymer ?
#
loop_
_entity_poly.entity_id
_entity_poly.type
_entity_poly.pdbx_seq_one_letter_code
_entity_poly.pdbx_strand_id
1 'polypeptide(L)'
;MVPGILCDHCSVEETRAKIEEFVINGKKEDEKSANGDNVADGAAHDADGDAQPNDATADGLEGEAKPENPTEGKGETTDPADQTMKCEIKHLDRRFDDDDETYFEERKTDVDKKPAQKDWWRLFAFCSVRSYDSEDELEGTSLYVNPQPLRQLLFDVIGNYPGNPIDVDDVQIDAPYRSLFHYRNQLETEGNKRFAEDPEPLEHLRLLLNWIKAHFELDIAAHERCTTQQHKVIAYDRLWTLFPPGTIAYCKLLSQNRAFRIMDTYYDDSENNPCMGLRANFVDFDGHHLGTRLIELAIPKYQGTRELSELGTIPLDLLDDASDLREELVARGRKFESYIGSHYLQYDGVALKKTPEGYARFTVSGRVMIDCKTYHRLEPNDSFFCVSLNDDSTKMERSRKRAQAQLTFAGSDGERKFDKLSDENAMLTNATVRGYSFTAKKFLEFFVEELKPIEWNTHCFDELVLDPAIKKTVQALVSTHAQKRESFDDIVKGKGMGLVCVLHGPPGVGKTLTAECVADADLDRNLTRIMDMTATWRAVLLIDEADVFLERRSLHDLHRNAMVSVFLRVLEYYSGILFLTTNRVATFDDAFKSRIHIPIRYTDLTVDSRRQIWRNFCAKVPGGVDIDDKGFGALAETDLNGRQIKNAIKAAESLAAFDGAKLDLKQLLQITKIQAMFESDLTSLSGVDYTAPGSSKKDAESRNMFL
;
A
#
# COMPACT_ATOMS: atom_id res chain seq x y z
N MET A 1 -9.58 13.41 12.67
CA MET A 1 -9.31 13.91 11.30
C MET A 1 -9.10 12.72 10.39
N VAL A 2 -10.06 12.43 9.53
CA VAL A 2 -9.97 11.38 8.48
C VAL A 2 -10.59 11.95 7.22
N PRO A 3 -9.82 12.10 6.13
CA PRO A 3 -10.36 12.17 4.78
C PRO A 3 -9.97 10.89 4.01
N GLY A 4 -10.97 10.13 3.56
CA GLY A 4 -10.74 8.82 2.95
C GLY A 4 -11.94 8.23 2.22
N ILE A 5 -12.89 9.05 1.78
CA ILE A 5 -14.05 8.61 0.99
C ILE A 5 -13.68 8.74 -0.49
N LEU A 6 -13.34 7.62 -1.14
CA LEU A 6 -13.21 7.51 -2.59
C LEU A 6 -14.55 7.08 -3.18
N CYS A 7 -15.26 8.00 -3.81
CA CYS A 7 -16.44 7.72 -4.62
C CYS A 7 -16.16 8.17 -6.07
N ASP A 8 -16.14 7.23 -7.02
CA ASP A 8 -15.67 7.42 -8.41
C ASP A 8 -16.67 8.22 -9.31
N HIS A 9 -17.58 9.00 -8.73
CA HIS A 9 -18.63 9.73 -9.44
C HIS A 9 -18.77 11.19 -8.99
N CYS A 10 -17.83 12.04 -9.42
CA CYS A 10 -18.04 13.48 -9.54
C CYS A 10 -17.27 14.01 -10.75
N SER A 11 -17.93 14.79 -11.62
CA SER A 11 -17.27 15.36 -12.79
C SER A 11 -16.42 16.58 -12.40
N VAL A 12 -15.31 16.76 -13.10
CA VAL A 12 -14.29 17.79 -12.78
C VAL A 12 -14.85 19.22 -12.87
N GLU A 13 -15.96 19.43 -13.56
CA GLU A 13 -16.58 20.74 -13.77
C GLU A 13 -17.46 21.21 -12.59
N GLU A 14 -18.19 20.30 -11.91
CA GLU A 14 -19.04 20.66 -10.76
C GLU A 14 -18.22 21.05 -9.52
N THR A 15 -17.03 20.46 -9.36
CA THR A 15 -16.12 20.77 -8.24
C THR A 15 -15.57 22.19 -8.35
N ARG A 16 -15.38 22.69 -9.58
CA ARG A 16 -14.84 24.04 -9.83
C ARG A 16 -15.82 25.16 -9.48
N ALA A 17 -17.12 24.95 -9.74
CA ALA A 17 -18.15 25.93 -9.42
C ALA A 17 -18.31 26.16 -7.91
N LYS A 18 -18.25 25.09 -7.10
CA LYS A 18 -18.38 25.17 -5.63
C LYS A 18 -17.20 25.86 -4.94
N ILE A 19 -16.00 25.85 -5.54
CA ILE A 19 -14.81 26.51 -4.97
C ILE A 19 -14.87 28.04 -5.15
N GLU A 20 -15.38 28.53 -6.28
CA GLU A 20 -15.50 29.99 -6.52
C GLU A 20 -16.51 30.65 -5.55
N GLU A 21 -17.56 29.94 -5.15
CA GLU A 21 -18.55 30.42 -4.17
C GLU A 21 -18.00 30.45 -2.73
N PHE A 22 -17.18 29.47 -2.34
CA PHE A 22 -16.60 29.38 -0.99
C PHE A 22 -15.53 30.46 -0.74
N VAL A 23 -14.70 30.77 -1.74
CA VAL A 23 -13.63 31.78 -1.64
C VAL A 23 -14.18 33.22 -1.51
N ILE A 24 -15.40 33.47 -1.98
CA ILE A 24 -16.06 34.78 -1.85
C ILE A 24 -16.61 34.99 -0.43
N ASN A 25 -17.11 33.94 0.23
CA ASN A 25 -17.71 34.05 1.56
C ASN A 25 -16.68 34.02 2.70
N GLY A 26 -15.56 33.31 2.56
CA GLY A 26 -14.53 33.17 3.61
C GLY A 26 -13.72 34.43 3.95
N LYS A 27 -14.02 35.61 3.38
CA LYS A 27 -13.30 36.87 3.61
C LYS A 27 -13.98 37.85 4.59
N LYS A 28 -14.99 37.41 5.34
CA LYS A 28 -15.83 38.31 6.18
C LYS A 28 -15.80 38.10 7.69
N GLU A 29 -15.18 37.04 8.23
CA GLU A 29 -15.36 36.69 9.65
C GLU A 29 -14.09 36.82 10.53
N ASP A 30 -12.88 36.93 9.95
CA ASP A 30 -11.62 37.07 10.71
C ASP A 30 -11.31 38.51 11.18
N GLU A 31 -12.28 39.21 11.77
CA GLU A 31 -12.04 40.42 12.59
C GLU A 31 -13.00 40.50 13.80
N LYS A 32 -12.73 39.72 14.87
CA LYS A 32 -12.93 40.11 16.30
C LYS A 32 -12.62 38.97 17.28
N SER A 33 -11.48 39.07 17.97
CA SER A 33 -11.38 39.25 19.44
C SER A 33 -10.05 38.74 20.00
N ALA A 34 -9.36 39.60 20.74
CA ALA A 34 -8.16 39.29 21.52
C ALA A 34 -8.13 40.22 22.76
N ASN A 35 -7.45 39.78 23.83
CA ASN A 35 -7.46 40.22 25.25
C ASN A 35 -8.38 39.32 26.09
N GLY A 36 -7.96 38.69 27.21
CA GLY A 36 -7.04 39.11 28.29
C GLY A 36 -7.91 39.33 29.56
N ASP A 37 -7.59 38.93 30.79
CA ASP A 37 -6.33 38.48 31.41
C ASP A 37 -6.57 37.66 32.71
N ASN A 38 -5.60 36.81 33.07
CA ASN A 38 -5.10 36.35 34.40
C ASN A 38 -5.94 36.42 35.72
N VAL A 39 -5.78 35.39 36.60
CA VAL A 39 -5.00 35.43 37.89
C VAL A 39 -5.08 34.08 38.68
N ALA A 40 -3.95 33.74 39.33
CA ALA A 40 -3.59 32.62 40.24
C ALA A 40 -4.55 32.30 41.44
N ASP A 41 -4.37 31.29 42.33
CA ASP A 41 -3.33 30.27 42.66
C ASP A 41 -4.03 29.10 43.44
N GLY A 42 -3.44 28.03 44.01
CA GLY A 42 -2.06 27.54 44.15
C GLY A 42 -1.90 26.45 45.26
N ALA A 43 -1.01 25.44 45.07
CA ALA A 43 -0.59 24.35 46.00
C ALA A 43 -1.68 23.33 46.48
N ALA A 44 -1.62 22.01 46.27
CA ALA A 44 -0.60 20.95 46.50
C ALA A 44 -0.62 20.29 47.89
N HIS A 45 -0.95 18.98 47.97
CA HIS A 45 -0.12 17.95 48.63
C HIS A 45 -0.65 16.51 48.46
N ASP A 46 0.26 15.56 48.21
CA ASP A 46 0.05 14.10 48.24
C ASP A 46 0.04 13.52 49.67
N ALA A 47 -0.55 12.32 49.86
CA ALA A 47 0.10 11.16 50.51
C ALA A 47 -0.79 9.90 50.60
N ASP A 48 -0.18 8.72 50.44
CA ASP A 48 -0.74 7.37 50.60
C ASP A 48 -1.10 6.97 52.05
N GLY A 49 -1.80 5.84 52.23
CA GLY A 49 -1.84 5.14 53.52
C GLY A 49 -2.80 3.94 53.64
N ASP A 50 -2.33 2.73 53.35
CA ASP A 50 -3.00 1.45 53.71
C ASP A 50 -3.17 1.27 55.24
N ALA A 51 -4.25 0.58 55.66
CA ALA A 51 -4.18 -0.63 56.52
C ALA A 51 -5.55 -1.18 56.95
N GLN A 52 -5.69 -2.51 56.89
CA GLN A 52 -6.72 -3.31 57.58
C GLN A 52 -6.31 -3.61 59.06
N PRO A 53 -6.96 -4.56 59.77
CA PRO A 53 -8.26 -4.45 60.44
C PRO A 53 -8.09 -4.67 61.97
N ASN A 54 -9.18 -4.78 62.74
CA ASN A 54 -9.12 -5.53 64.01
C ASN A 54 -10.47 -6.13 64.43
N ASP A 55 -10.34 -7.23 65.19
CA ASP A 55 -11.35 -8.22 65.58
C ASP A 55 -11.70 -8.09 67.09
N ALA A 56 -12.90 -8.52 67.52
CA ALA A 56 -13.26 -8.90 68.91
C ALA A 56 -14.78 -9.13 69.16
N THR A 57 -15.18 -10.40 69.34
CA THR A 57 -15.80 -11.01 70.56
C THR A 57 -16.51 -10.13 71.62
N ALA A 58 -17.56 -10.55 72.36
CA ALA A 58 -18.37 -11.79 72.45
C ALA A 58 -19.58 -11.57 73.43
N ASP A 59 -20.32 -12.65 73.73
CA ASP A 59 -21.35 -12.84 74.79
C ASP A 59 -22.69 -12.07 74.64
N GLY A 60 -23.89 -12.60 74.95
CA GLY A 60 -24.30 -13.93 75.43
C GLY A 60 -25.10 -13.85 76.74
N LEU A 61 -26.40 -14.25 76.75
CA LEU A 61 -27.18 -14.72 77.93
C LEU A 61 -28.65 -15.11 77.57
N GLU A 62 -29.28 -15.91 78.43
CA GLU A 62 -30.55 -16.66 78.22
C GLU A 62 -31.77 -16.04 78.97
N GLY A 63 -33.03 -16.45 78.66
CA GLY A 63 -34.13 -16.37 79.65
C GLY A 63 -35.61 -16.22 79.20
N GLU A 64 -36.35 -17.35 79.17
CA GLU A 64 -37.76 -17.57 79.61
C GLU A 64 -39.05 -16.96 78.93
N ALA A 65 -39.88 -17.90 78.42
CA ALA A 65 -41.34 -18.12 78.64
C ALA A 65 -42.49 -17.24 78.03
N LYS A 66 -43.61 -17.92 77.69
CA LYS A 66 -44.85 -17.45 77.00
C LYS A 66 -46.05 -17.17 77.96
N PRO A 67 -47.18 -16.56 77.51
CA PRO A 67 -48.32 -17.27 76.85
C PRO A 67 -48.79 -16.62 75.51
N GLU A 68 -49.21 -17.36 74.46
CA GLU A 68 -50.62 -17.70 74.06
C GLU A 68 -51.61 -16.51 73.95
N ASN A 69 -52.44 -16.28 72.92
CA ASN A 69 -52.79 -16.85 71.57
C ASN A 69 -53.74 -15.79 70.87
N PRO A 70 -54.36 -15.94 69.65
CA PRO A 70 -54.30 -17.00 68.63
C PRO A 70 -54.16 -16.55 67.14
N THR A 71 -53.83 -17.51 66.27
CA THR A 71 -54.16 -17.68 64.83
C THR A 71 -54.58 -16.50 63.92
N GLU A 72 -53.86 -16.36 62.80
CA GLU A 72 -54.46 -16.48 61.44
C GLU A 72 -53.40 -16.97 60.42
N GLY A 73 -53.83 -17.42 59.23
CA GLY A 73 -53.14 -18.46 58.44
C GLY A 73 -51.82 -18.08 57.77
N LYS A 74 -50.83 -18.99 57.85
CA LYS A 74 -49.65 -18.98 56.96
C LYS A 74 -50.03 -19.51 55.58
N GLY A 75 -49.78 -18.73 54.54
CA GLY A 75 -49.54 -19.27 53.20
C GLY A 75 -48.10 -19.81 53.13
N GLU A 76 -47.92 -20.98 52.52
CA GLU A 76 -46.59 -21.58 52.34
C GLU A 76 -45.82 -20.85 51.23
N THR A 77 -44.64 -20.33 51.56
CA THR A 77 -43.64 -19.90 50.59
C THR A 77 -42.80 -21.11 50.19
N THR A 78 -43.00 -21.63 48.98
CA THR A 78 -42.15 -22.68 48.40
C THR A 78 -40.82 -22.12 47.92
N ASP A 79 -39.75 -22.93 48.03
CA ASP A 79 -38.40 -22.57 47.59
C ASP A 79 -38.33 -22.42 46.05
N PRO A 80 -37.42 -21.58 45.49
CA PRO A 80 -37.33 -21.36 44.05
C PRO A 80 -36.94 -22.59 43.21
N ALA A 81 -36.47 -23.67 43.84
CA ALA A 81 -35.91 -24.85 43.17
C ALA A 81 -36.97 -25.76 42.51
N ASP A 82 -38.25 -25.64 42.88
CA ASP A 82 -39.35 -26.51 42.39
C ASP A 82 -40.12 -25.92 41.19
N GLN A 83 -39.66 -24.82 40.58
CA GLN A 83 -40.33 -24.21 39.42
C GLN A 83 -39.64 -24.58 38.11
N THR A 84 -40.29 -25.44 37.32
CA THR A 84 -39.88 -25.79 35.94
C THR A 84 -39.87 -24.55 35.04
N MET A 85 -38.84 -24.42 34.20
CA MET A 85 -38.73 -23.32 33.24
C MET A 85 -39.92 -23.31 32.27
N LYS A 86 -40.47 -22.12 32.01
CA LYS A 86 -41.58 -21.92 31.08
C LYS A 86 -41.04 -21.66 29.68
N CYS A 87 -41.47 -22.48 28.73
CA CYS A 87 -41.20 -22.30 27.30
C CYS A 87 -42.05 -21.14 26.71
N GLU A 88 -41.76 -19.91 27.12
CA GLU A 88 -42.39 -18.70 26.60
C GLU A 88 -41.39 -17.52 26.51
N ILE A 89 -41.78 -16.46 25.80
CA ILE A 89 -40.98 -15.24 25.64
C ILE A 89 -41.62 -14.14 26.48
N LYS A 90 -40.90 -13.65 27.49
CA LYS A 90 -41.35 -12.58 28.38
C LYS A 90 -40.83 -11.22 27.91
N HIS A 91 -41.62 -10.16 28.10
CA HIS A 91 -41.21 -8.78 27.81
C HIS A 91 -40.96 -8.03 29.12
N LEU A 92 -39.73 -7.57 29.29
CA LEU A 92 -39.25 -6.95 30.51
C LEU A 92 -38.66 -5.57 30.22
N ASP A 93 -38.62 -4.74 31.25
CA ASP A 93 -37.84 -3.51 31.28
C ASP A 93 -36.85 -3.64 32.46
N ARG A 94 -35.57 -3.30 32.24
CA ARG A 94 -34.46 -3.31 33.22
C ARG A 94 -34.17 -1.86 33.60
N ARG A 95 -34.18 -1.57 34.89
CA ARG A 95 -34.08 -0.22 35.47
C ARG A 95 -33.13 -0.23 36.67
N PHE A 96 -32.64 0.95 37.04
CA PHE A 96 -31.95 1.21 38.30
C PHE A 96 -32.98 1.56 39.39
N ASP A 97 -32.72 1.15 40.64
CA ASP A 97 -33.46 1.63 41.80
C ASP A 97 -32.70 2.73 42.57
N ASP A 98 -33.27 3.20 43.68
CA ASP A 98 -32.74 4.32 44.47
C ASP A 98 -31.34 4.06 45.07
N ASP A 99 -30.85 2.81 45.03
CA ASP A 99 -29.51 2.38 45.49
C ASP A 99 -28.53 2.13 44.31
N ASP A 100 -28.88 2.57 43.08
CA ASP A 100 -28.17 2.29 41.81
C ASP A 100 -28.05 0.78 41.45
N GLU A 101 -28.89 -0.08 42.04
CA GLU A 101 -28.92 -1.53 41.74
C GLU A 101 -29.92 -1.84 40.62
N THR A 102 -29.54 -2.72 39.68
CA THR A 102 -30.42 -3.01 38.53
C THR A 102 -31.43 -4.11 38.83
N TYR A 103 -32.72 -3.85 38.54
CA TYR A 103 -33.81 -4.81 38.65
C TYR A 103 -34.57 -4.97 37.32
N PHE A 104 -35.30 -6.09 37.21
CA PHE A 104 -36.19 -6.39 36.08
C PHE A 104 -37.66 -6.32 36.52
N GLU A 105 -38.48 -5.61 35.75
CA GLU A 105 -39.93 -5.55 35.90
C GLU A 105 -40.66 -5.97 34.60
N GLU A 106 -41.95 -6.33 34.73
CA GLU A 106 -42.79 -6.63 33.55
C GLU A 106 -43.18 -5.34 32.82
N ARG A 107 -43.05 -5.33 31.50
CA ARG A 107 -43.43 -4.16 30.68
C ARG A 107 -44.91 -3.83 30.88
N LYS A 108 -45.19 -2.58 31.28
CA LYS A 108 -46.46 -2.12 31.85
C LYS A 108 -47.76 -2.65 31.19
N THR A 109 -48.42 -3.55 31.92
CA THR A 109 -49.88 -3.55 32.11
C THR A 109 -50.20 -3.73 33.60
N ASP A 110 -50.46 -2.63 34.30
CA ASP A 110 -51.04 -2.53 35.65
C ASP A 110 -50.44 -3.37 36.80
N VAL A 111 -49.13 -3.25 37.06
CA VAL A 111 -48.52 -3.76 38.32
C VAL A 111 -47.46 -2.78 38.89
N ASP A 112 -47.88 -1.84 39.74
CA ASP A 112 -46.98 -0.97 40.55
C ASP A 112 -46.35 -1.74 41.73
N LYS A 113 -45.75 -2.91 41.49
CA LYS A 113 -45.11 -3.73 42.55
C LYS A 113 -43.78 -4.30 42.09
N LYS A 114 -42.70 -3.81 42.72
CA LYS A 114 -41.35 -4.41 42.65
C LYS A 114 -41.47 -5.92 42.93
N PRO A 115 -41.03 -6.81 42.02
CA PRO A 115 -41.28 -8.24 42.16
C PRO A 115 -40.58 -8.82 43.39
N ALA A 116 -41.31 -9.61 44.18
CA ALA A 116 -40.89 -10.04 45.52
C ALA A 116 -39.80 -11.14 45.55
N GLN A 117 -39.35 -11.61 44.38
CA GLN A 117 -38.42 -12.73 44.23
C GLN A 117 -37.23 -12.34 43.36
N LYS A 118 -36.01 -12.55 43.87
CA LYS A 118 -34.78 -12.35 43.11
C LYS A 118 -34.70 -13.36 41.95
N ASP A 119 -34.24 -12.91 40.78
CA ASP A 119 -34.02 -13.72 39.56
C ASP A 119 -35.24 -14.44 38.96
N TRP A 120 -36.46 -14.01 39.30
CA TRP A 120 -37.73 -14.53 38.75
C TRP A 120 -37.78 -14.58 37.21
N TRP A 121 -37.07 -13.68 36.53
CA TRP A 121 -36.95 -13.60 35.08
C TRP A 121 -36.23 -14.81 34.44
N ARG A 122 -35.43 -15.56 35.21
CA ARG A 122 -34.76 -16.79 34.75
C ARG A 122 -35.70 -17.98 34.60
N LEU A 123 -36.94 -17.86 35.07
CA LEU A 123 -37.98 -18.90 34.95
C LEU A 123 -38.59 -18.97 33.54
N PHE A 124 -38.32 -18.03 32.65
CA PHE A 124 -38.80 -18.03 31.26
C PHE A 124 -37.66 -18.38 30.31
N ALA A 125 -37.94 -19.11 29.23
CA ALA A 125 -36.92 -19.51 28.27
C ALA A 125 -36.25 -18.32 27.57
N PHE A 126 -37.00 -17.25 27.28
CA PHE A 126 -36.48 -16.05 26.65
C PHE A 126 -37.05 -14.78 27.29
N CYS A 127 -36.21 -13.76 27.44
CA CYS A 127 -36.64 -12.44 27.91
C CYS A 127 -36.19 -11.35 26.93
N SER A 128 -37.16 -10.63 26.36
CA SER A 128 -36.92 -9.42 25.56
C SER A 128 -36.93 -8.22 26.49
N VAL A 129 -35.73 -7.80 26.88
CA VAL A 129 -35.45 -6.77 27.89
C VAL A 129 -35.19 -5.44 27.21
N ARG A 130 -35.80 -4.35 27.69
CA ARG A 130 -35.35 -2.98 27.41
C ARG A 130 -34.46 -2.50 28.55
N SER A 131 -33.25 -2.06 28.27
CA SER A 131 -32.37 -1.46 29.28
C SER A 131 -32.57 0.05 29.30
N TYR A 132 -32.78 0.59 30.49
CA TYR A 132 -32.85 2.03 30.75
C TYR A 132 -31.66 2.44 31.61
N ASP A 133 -31.09 3.62 31.36
CA ASP A 133 -30.00 4.18 32.16
C ASP A 133 -30.50 4.80 33.49
N SER A 134 -29.60 5.42 34.23
CA SER A 134 -29.90 6.13 35.48
C SER A 134 -30.74 7.40 35.30
N GLU A 135 -30.88 7.91 34.07
CA GLU A 135 -31.70 9.08 33.72
C GLU A 135 -33.09 8.66 33.16
N ASP A 136 -33.39 7.36 33.14
CA ASP A 136 -34.57 6.72 32.51
C ASP A 136 -34.66 6.92 30.99
N GLU A 137 -33.52 7.13 30.32
CA GLU A 137 -33.42 7.04 28.87
C GLU A 137 -33.20 5.60 28.40
N LEU A 138 -33.77 5.23 27.26
CA LEU A 138 -33.70 3.86 26.72
C LEU A 138 -32.33 3.62 26.04
N GLU A 139 -31.43 2.93 26.72
CA GLU A 139 -30.12 2.52 26.16
C GLU A 139 -30.28 1.54 24.99
N GLY A 140 -31.19 0.58 25.10
CA GLY A 140 -31.27 -0.51 24.12
C GLY A 140 -32.35 -1.55 24.39
N THR A 141 -32.35 -2.60 23.56
CA THR A 141 -33.20 -3.78 23.76
C THR A 141 -32.41 -5.03 23.41
N SER A 142 -32.44 -6.04 24.29
CA SER A 142 -31.65 -7.27 24.17
C SER A 142 -32.51 -8.50 24.43
N LEU A 143 -32.20 -9.61 23.76
CA LEU A 143 -32.83 -10.91 23.96
C LEU A 143 -31.93 -11.76 24.83
N TYR A 144 -32.38 -12.03 26.06
CA TYR A 144 -31.74 -12.95 26.99
C TYR A 144 -32.21 -14.38 26.70
N VAL A 145 -31.27 -15.33 26.67
CA VAL A 145 -31.54 -16.76 26.43
C VAL A 145 -31.18 -17.54 27.69
N ASN A 146 -32.17 -18.00 28.46
CA ASN A 146 -31.91 -18.68 29.74
C ASN A 146 -31.53 -20.17 29.63
N PRO A 147 -32.14 -21.01 28.77
CA PRO A 147 -31.88 -22.45 28.72
C PRO A 147 -30.41 -22.76 28.41
N GLN A 148 -29.71 -23.39 29.35
CA GLN A 148 -28.28 -23.72 29.21
C GLN A 148 -27.96 -24.50 27.91
N PRO A 149 -28.75 -25.51 27.46
CA PRO A 149 -28.46 -26.21 26.21
C PRO A 149 -28.48 -25.29 24.98
N LEU A 150 -29.38 -24.30 24.96
CA LEU A 150 -29.46 -23.32 23.87
C LEU A 150 -28.33 -22.29 23.96
N ARG A 151 -27.92 -21.88 25.16
CA ARG A 151 -26.76 -21.00 25.33
C ARG A 151 -25.49 -21.62 24.76
N GLN A 152 -25.25 -22.91 25.04
CA GLN A 152 -24.15 -23.65 24.44
C GLN A 152 -24.30 -23.79 22.92
N LEU A 153 -25.50 -24.03 22.39
CA LEU A 153 -25.73 -24.07 20.92
C LEU A 153 -25.42 -22.72 20.26
N LEU A 154 -25.86 -21.61 20.85
CA LEU A 154 -25.60 -20.26 20.33
C LEU A 154 -24.10 -19.94 20.36
N PHE A 155 -23.40 -20.31 21.43
CA PHE A 155 -21.94 -20.18 21.51
C PHE A 155 -21.22 -21.03 20.46
N ASP A 156 -21.59 -22.30 20.30
CA ASP A 156 -20.94 -23.22 19.38
C ASP A 156 -21.17 -22.84 17.90
N VAL A 157 -22.30 -22.20 17.57
CA VAL A 157 -22.68 -21.83 16.19
C VAL A 157 -22.32 -20.39 15.82
N ILE A 158 -22.55 -19.41 16.72
CA ILE A 158 -22.29 -17.98 16.47
C ILE A 158 -20.92 -17.58 17.02
N GLY A 159 -20.61 -17.99 18.25
CA GLY A 159 -19.38 -17.66 18.96
C GLY A 159 -19.11 -16.16 19.04
N ASN A 160 -17.97 -15.73 18.50
CA ASN A 160 -17.50 -14.35 18.54
C ASN A 160 -18.08 -13.51 17.39
N TYR A 161 -19.34 -13.07 17.52
CA TYR A 161 -19.93 -12.11 16.59
C TYR A 161 -19.42 -10.68 16.91
N PRO A 162 -18.94 -9.91 15.90
CA PRO A 162 -18.39 -8.57 16.11
C PRO A 162 -19.35 -7.62 16.83
N GLY A 163 -18.88 -7.04 17.93
CA GLY A 163 -19.64 -6.11 18.77
C GLY A 163 -20.65 -6.75 19.72
N ASN A 164 -21.01 -8.03 19.54
CA ASN A 164 -21.93 -8.76 20.41
C ASN A 164 -21.49 -10.25 20.48
N PRO A 165 -20.35 -10.56 21.15
CA PRO A 165 -19.88 -11.92 21.31
C PRO A 165 -20.81 -12.70 22.23
N ILE A 166 -21.10 -13.96 21.89
CA ILE A 166 -21.91 -14.82 22.74
C ILE A 166 -21.07 -15.29 23.95
N ASP A 167 -21.53 -15.01 25.16
CA ASP A 167 -21.01 -15.62 26.39
C ASP A 167 -21.94 -16.78 26.81
N VAL A 168 -21.37 -17.97 27.08
CA VAL A 168 -22.16 -19.15 27.51
C VAL A 168 -22.86 -18.89 28.84
N ASP A 169 -22.24 -18.14 29.74
CA ASP A 169 -22.75 -17.94 31.10
C ASP A 169 -23.90 -16.93 31.15
N ASP A 170 -23.92 -15.95 30.23
CA ASP A 170 -24.97 -14.95 30.08
C ASP A 170 -25.19 -14.52 28.60
N VAL A 171 -26.04 -15.25 27.89
CA VAL A 171 -26.34 -14.95 26.47
C VAL A 171 -27.32 -13.80 26.36
N GLN A 172 -26.79 -12.61 26.07
CA GLN A 172 -27.53 -11.41 25.69
C GLN A 172 -27.27 -11.09 24.21
N ILE A 173 -28.32 -10.91 23.42
CA ILE A 173 -28.21 -10.54 21.99
C ILE A 173 -28.94 -9.23 21.75
N ASP A 174 -28.21 -8.19 21.32
CA ASP A 174 -28.78 -6.84 21.18
C ASP A 174 -29.55 -6.66 19.87
N ALA A 175 -30.58 -5.80 19.90
CA ALA A 175 -31.29 -5.35 18.72
C ALA A 175 -30.34 -4.68 17.72
N PRO A 176 -30.47 -4.93 16.39
CA PRO A 176 -31.54 -5.65 15.71
C PRO A 176 -31.24 -7.15 15.51
N TYR A 177 -30.58 -7.80 16.48
CA TYR A 177 -30.38 -9.27 16.57
C TYR A 177 -29.75 -9.91 15.33
N ARG A 178 -28.80 -9.19 14.70
CA ARG A 178 -28.22 -9.55 13.39
C ARG A 178 -27.59 -10.96 13.37
N SER A 179 -26.97 -11.35 14.47
CA SER A 179 -26.36 -12.68 14.65
C SER A 179 -27.38 -13.81 14.50
N LEU A 180 -28.57 -13.68 15.13
CA LEU A 180 -29.65 -14.66 14.97
C LEU A 180 -30.14 -14.74 13.52
N PHE A 181 -30.27 -13.62 12.81
CA PHE A 181 -30.66 -13.63 11.40
C PHE A 181 -29.61 -14.33 10.52
N HIS A 182 -28.33 -13.98 10.68
CA HIS A 182 -27.24 -14.52 9.85
C HIS A 182 -27.05 -16.03 10.05
N TYR A 183 -27.15 -16.52 11.29
CA TYR A 183 -26.90 -17.93 11.63
C TYR A 183 -28.18 -18.80 11.69
N ARG A 184 -29.38 -18.25 11.44
CA ARG A 184 -30.68 -18.94 11.55
C ARG A 184 -30.73 -20.37 10.98
N ASN A 185 -30.18 -20.57 9.77
CA ASN A 185 -30.19 -21.86 9.08
C ASN A 185 -29.25 -22.88 9.73
N GLN A 186 -28.11 -22.42 10.28
CA GLN A 186 -27.15 -23.25 10.99
C GLN A 186 -27.69 -23.64 12.37
N LEU A 187 -28.31 -22.69 13.09
CA LEU A 187 -29.01 -22.92 14.35
C LEU A 187 -30.15 -23.94 14.19
N GLU A 188 -30.94 -23.83 13.12
CA GLU A 188 -31.99 -24.81 12.80
C GLU A 188 -31.39 -26.19 12.50
N THR A 189 -30.30 -26.27 11.74
CA THR A 189 -29.69 -27.55 11.35
C THR A 189 -29.00 -28.25 12.52
N GLU A 190 -28.06 -27.59 13.19
CA GLU A 190 -27.30 -28.18 14.31
C GLU A 190 -28.15 -28.32 15.58
N GLY A 191 -29.10 -27.41 15.82
CA GLY A 191 -30.03 -27.50 16.94
C GLY A 191 -30.98 -28.71 16.84
N ASN A 192 -31.61 -28.92 15.68
CA ASN A 192 -32.48 -30.09 15.47
C ASN A 192 -31.71 -31.41 15.57
N LYS A 193 -30.43 -31.42 15.16
CA LYS A 193 -29.53 -32.57 15.28
C LYS A 193 -29.09 -32.83 16.72
N ARG A 194 -28.75 -31.77 17.48
CA ARG A 194 -28.26 -31.85 18.87
C ARG A 194 -29.35 -32.22 19.86
N PHE A 195 -30.58 -31.74 19.65
CA PHE A 195 -31.73 -31.98 20.54
C PHE A 195 -32.71 -33.02 20.00
N ALA A 196 -32.28 -33.87 19.05
CA ALA A 196 -33.15 -34.88 18.43
C ALA A 196 -33.77 -35.89 19.42
N GLU A 197 -33.04 -36.18 20.51
CA GLU A 197 -33.44 -37.15 21.55
C GLU A 197 -34.01 -36.48 22.81
N ASP A 198 -33.98 -35.14 22.91
CA ASP A 198 -34.37 -34.38 24.10
C ASP A 198 -35.52 -33.39 23.79
N PRO A 199 -36.77 -33.71 24.19
CA PRO A 199 -37.94 -32.90 23.84
C PRO A 199 -37.92 -31.45 24.34
N GLU A 200 -37.36 -31.19 25.52
CA GLU A 200 -37.47 -29.89 26.19
C GLU A 200 -36.58 -28.82 25.53
N PRO A 201 -35.26 -29.02 25.31
CA PRO A 201 -34.43 -28.11 24.52
C PRO A 201 -34.91 -28.00 23.07
N LEU A 202 -35.52 -29.05 22.51
CA LEU A 202 -36.09 -28.99 21.16
C LEU A 202 -37.33 -28.09 21.09
N GLU A 203 -38.15 -28.04 22.14
CA GLU A 203 -39.28 -27.10 22.24
C GLU A 203 -38.79 -25.65 22.41
N HIS A 204 -37.80 -25.42 23.28
CA HIS A 204 -37.13 -24.12 23.43
C HIS A 204 -36.50 -23.64 22.11
N LEU A 205 -35.85 -24.53 21.34
CA LEU A 205 -35.28 -24.22 20.03
C LEU A 205 -36.38 -23.83 19.02
N ARG A 206 -37.49 -24.58 18.98
CA ARG A 206 -38.63 -24.25 18.11
C ARG A 206 -39.23 -22.89 18.43
N LEU A 207 -39.33 -22.53 19.72
CA LEU A 207 -39.79 -21.21 20.14
C LEU A 207 -38.86 -20.10 19.62
N LEU A 208 -37.54 -20.25 19.75
CA LEU A 208 -36.55 -19.31 19.20
C LEU A 208 -36.65 -19.20 17.67
N LEU A 209 -36.68 -20.33 16.96
CA LEU A 209 -36.74 -20.33 15.49
C LEU A 209 -38.05 -19.73 14.96
N ASN A 210 -39.18 -19.98 15.63
CA ASN A 210 -40.46 -19.34 15.29
C ASN A 210 -40.43 -17.83 15.55
N TRP A 211 -39.80 -17.40 16.65
CA TRP A 211 -39.60 -15.97 16.92
C TRP A 211 -38.70 -15.31 15.88
N ILE A 212 -37.57 -15.93 15.50
CA ILE A 212 -36.69 -15.44 14.43
C ILE A 212 -37.47 -15.31 13.10
N LYS A 213 -38.25 -16.33 12.73
CA LYS A 213 -39.05 -16.35 11.50
C LYS A 213 -40.12 -15.26 11.49
N ALA A 214 -40.75 -14.98 12.62
CA ALA A 214 -41.76 -13.91 12.75
C ALA A 214 -41.13 -12.50 12.82
N HIS A 215 -40.05 -12.32 13.59
CA HIS A 215 -39.37 -11.04 13.77
C HIS A 215 -38.74 -10.53 12.47
N PHE A 216 -38.14 -11.44 11.70
CA PHE A 216 -37.45 -11.15 10.46
C PHE A 216 -38.23 -11.57 9.20
N GLU A 217 -39.55 -11.78 9.26
CA GLU A 217 -40.36 -12.29 8.14
C GLU A 217 -40.05 -11.56 6.82
N LEU A 218 -40.08 -10.22 6.88
CA LEU A 218 -39.86 -9.35 5.73
C LEU A 218 -38.39 -9.33 5.29
N ASP A 219 -37.44 -9.45 6.22
CA ASP A 219 -36.00 -9.47 5.96
C ASP A 219 -35.57 -10.78 5.31
N ILE A 220 -36.08 -11.91 5.80
CA ILE A 220 -35.95 -13.24 5.20
C ILE A 220 -36.52 -13.21 3.79
N ALA A 221 -37.75 -12.74 3.60
CA ALA A 221 -38.38 -12.64 2.30
C ALA A 221 -37.64 -11.72 1.31
N ALA A 222 -36.96 -10.66 1.78
CA ALA A 222 -36.12 -9.81 0.93
C ALA A 222 -34.80 -10.51 0.55
N HIS A 223 -34.13 -11.10 1.54
CA HIS A 223 -32.88 -11.84 1.36
C HIS A 223 -33.03 -13.04 0.43
N GLU A 224 -34.07 -13.86 0.61
CA GLU A 224 -34.34 -15.03 -0.23
C GLU A 224 -34.69 -14.64 -1.66
N ARG A 225 -35.48 -13.57 -1.87
CA ARG A 225 -35.71 -13.02 -3.22
C ARG A 225 -34.41 -12.57 -3.87
N CYS A 226 -33.55 -11.87 -3.13
CA CYS A 226 -32.28 -11.37 -3.63
C CYS A 226 -31.27 -12.49 -3.96
N THR A 227 -31.27 -13.58 -3.19
CA THR A 227 -30.27 -14.67 -3.34
C THR A 227 -30.70 -15.78 -4.28
N THR A 228 -32.01 -16.04 -4.43
CA THR A 228 -32.52 -17.20 -5.20
C THR A 228 -33.14 -16.85 -6.56
N GLN A 229 -33.57 -15.60 -6.77
CA GLN A 229 -34.25 -15.21 -8.01
C GLN A 229 -33.26 -14.74 -9.09
N GLN A 230 -33.69 -14.84 -10.35
CA GLN A 230 -32.93 -14.36 -11.50
C GLN A 230 -32.72 -12.83 -11.48
N HIS A 231 -33.65 -12.08 -10.88
CA HIS A 231 -33.52 -10.63 -10.66
C HIS A 231 -33.17 -10.36 -9.20
N LYS A 232 -31.86 -10.26 -8.93
CA LYS A 232 -31.30 -10.06 -7.59
C LYS A 232 -31.44 -8.60 -7.16
N VAL A 233 -32.54 -8.26 -6.48
CA VAL A 233 -32.84 -6.90 -5.99
C VAL A 233 -32.90 -6.82 -4.47
N ILE A 234 -32.47 -5.70 -3.87
CA ILE A 234 -32.59 -5.47 -2.43
C ILE A 234 -32.81 -3.99 -2.05
N ALA A 235 -33.55 -3.76 -0.98
CA ALA A 235 -33.78 -2.46 -0.38
C ALA A 235 -32.64 -2.07 0.60
N TYR A 236 -32.34 -0.78 0.70
CA TYR A 236 -31.17 -0.27 1.43
C TYR A 236 -31.15 -0.65 2.92
N ASP A 237 -32.31 -0.59 3.58
CA ASP A 237 -32.55 -0.98 4.97
C ASP A 237 -32.26 -2.47 5.26
N ARG A 238 -32.13 -3.28 4.21
CA ARG A 238 -31.89 -4.73 4.29
C ARG A 238 -30.55 -5.21 3.74
N LEU A 239 -29.70 -4.30 3.24
CA LEU A 239 -28.37 -4.66 2.72
C LEU A 239 -27.54 -5.49 3.72
N TRP A 240 -27.62 -5.17 5.02
CA TRP A 240 -26.96 -5.92 6.09
C TRP A 240 -27.26 -7.44 6.10
N THR A 241 -28.39 -7.87 5.55
CA THR A 241 -28.75 -9.29 5.44
C THR A 241 -27.83 -10.06 4.46
N LEU A 242 -27.13 -9.35 3.57
CA LEU A 242 -26.23 -9.92 2.55
C LEU A 242 -24.76 -9.97 2.98
N PHE A 243 -24.39 -9.23 4.03
CA PHE A 243 -23.00 -9.08 4.48
C PHE A 243 -22.81 -9.56 5.93
N PRO A 244 -23.00 -10.87 6.23
CA PRO A 244 -22.55 -11.40 7.50
C PRO A 244 -21.03 -11.23 7.69
N PRO A 245 -20.56 -11.13 8.94
CA PRO A 245 -19.13 -11.20 9.26
C PRO A 245 -18.45 -12.40 8.60
N GLY A 246 -17.27 -12.18 8.02
CA GLY A 246 -16.53 -13.20 7.27
C GLY A 246 -16.87 -13.30 5.78
N THR A 247 -17.99 -12.73 5.31
CA THR A 247 -18.35 -12.70 3.88
C THR A 247 -17.25 -12.06 3.05
N ILE A 248 -16.97 -12.64 1.88
CA ILE A 248 -16.06 -12.06 0.91
C ILE A 248 -16.87 -11.13 0.01
N ALA A 249 -16.64 -9.83 0.15
CA ALA A 249 -17.25 -8.79 -0.68
C ALA A 249 -16.34 -8.44 -1.86
N TYR A 250 -16.94 -8.26 -3.03
CA TYR A 250 -16.32 -7.75 -4.23
C TYR A 250 -16.69 -6.29 -4.47
N CYS A 251 -15.73 -5.50 -4.95
CA CYS A 251 -15.98 -4.20 -5.58
C CYS A 251 -14.92 -3.89 -6.64
N LYS A 252 -15.18 -2.87 -7.46
CA LYS A 252 -14.15 -2.25 -8.30
C LYS A 252 -13.58 -1.04 -7.57
N LEU A 253 -12.28 -1.05 -7.30
CA LEU A 253 -11.56 0.05 -6.66
C LEU A 253 -10.39 0.44 -7.57
N LEU A 254 -10.26 1.74 -7.90
CA LEU A 254 -9.24 2.25 -8.83
C LEU A 254 -9.30 1.54 -10.20
N SER A 255 -10.51 1.23 -10.67
CA SER A 255 -10.78 0.44 -11.88
C SER A 255 -10.20 -0.99 -11.89
N GLN A 256 -9.90 -1.56 -10.71
CA GLN A 256 -9.43 -2.94 -10.54
C GLN A 256 -10.46 -3.78 -9.78
N ASN A 257 -10.63 -5.03 -10.20
CA ASN A 257 -11.42 -6.02 -9.49
C ASN A 257 -10.78 -6.35 -8.14
N ARG A 258 -11.52 -6.21 -7.03
CA ARG A 258 -11.00 -6.42 -5.68
C ARG A 258 -11.96 -7.25 -4.84
N ALA A 259 -11.40 -8.12 -3.99
CA ALA A 259 -12.12 -8.82 -2.94
C ALA A 259 -11.59 -8.41 -1.55
N PHE A 260 -12.50 -8.39 -0.58
CA PHE A 260 -12.25 -8.01 0.81
C PHE A 260 -13.05 -8.93 1.74
N ARG A 261 -12.49 -9.34 2.89
CA ARG A 261 -13.25 -10.06 3.91
C ARG A 261 -13.96 -9.04 4.81
N ILE A 262 -15.28 -9.05 4.83
CA ILE A 262 -16.07 -8.22 5.75
C ILE A 262 -15.77 -8.64 7.19
N MET A 263 -15.45 -7.66 8.03
CA MET A 263 -15.35 -7.82 9.47
C MET A 263 -16.70 -7.52 10.10
N ASP A 264 -17.26 -6.33 9.83
CA ASP A 264 -18.57 -5.92 10.33
C ASP A 264 -19.21 -4.85 9.43
N THR A 265 -20.46 -4.50 9.74
CA THR A 265 -21.26 -3.54 8.98
C THR A 265 -22.04 -2.61 9.90
N TYR A 266 -22.16 -1.33 9.51
CA TYR A 266 -22.94 -0.34 10.23
C TYR A 266 -23.68 0.58 9.25
N TYR A 267 -24.69 1.30 9.74
CA TYR A 267 -25.35 2.37 9.01
C TYR A 267 -24.87 3.71 9.56
N ASP A 268 -24.38 4.57 8.67
CA ASP A 268 -24.07 5.97 8.93
C ASP A 268 -25.24 6.79 8.36
N ASP A 269 -26.01 7.43 9.25
CA ASP A 269 -27.12 8.31 8.89
C ASP A 269 -26.75 9.80 9.02
N SER A 270 -25.45 10.14 8.98
CA SER A 270 -25.00 11.53 8.99
C SER A 270 -25.56 12.35 7.82
N GLU A 271 -25.94 13.60 8.10
CA GLU A 271 -26.65 14.47 7.15
C GLU A 271 -25.86 14.74 5.86
N ASN A 272 -24.53 14.68 5.91
CA ASN A 272 -23.66 15.02 4.79
C ASN A 272 -23.51 13.89 3.75
N ASN A 273 -23.50 12.62 4.15
CA ASN A 273 -23.29 11.49 3.24
C ASN A 273 -23.76 10.16 3.87
N PRO A 274 -25.07 9.93 3.99
CA PRO A 274 -25.58 8.73 4.63
C PRO A 274 -25.27 7.50 3.78
N CYS A 275 -24.71 6.46 4.41
CA CYS A 275 -24.25 5.25 3.73
C CYS A 275 -24.22 4.03 4.67
N MET A 276 -24.20 2.83 4.09
CA MET A 276 -23.89 1.62 4.83
C MET A 276 -22.38 1.40 4.77
N GLY A 277 -21.73 1.52 5.93
CA GLY A 277 -20.31 1.27 6.11
C GLY A 277 -20.03 -0.21 6.26
N LEU A 278 -18.98 -0.68 5.58
CA LEU A 278 -18.48 -2.04 5.60
C LEU A 278 -17.01 -1.99 6.05
N ARG A 279 -16.73 -2.34 7.31
CA ARG A 279 -15.35 -2.53 7.76
C ARG A 279 -14.87 -3.87 7.27
N ALA A 280 -13.82 -3.88 6.47
CA ALA A 280 -13.31 -5.06 5.79
C ALA A 280 -11.79 -5.15 5.87
N ASN A 281 -11.24 -6.32 5.56
CA ASN A 281 -9.80 -6.53 5.48
C ASN A 281 -9.36 -7.13 4.13
N PHE A 282 -8.09 -6.88 3.79
CA PHE A 282 -7.41 -7.41 2.60
C PHE A 282 -5.94 -7.71 2.93
N VAL A 283 -5.30 -8.56 2.14
CA VAL A 283 -3.90 -8.98 2.33
C VAL A 283 -2.96 -7.99 1.63
N ASP A 284 -1.90 -7.57 2.33
CA ASP A 284 -0.87 -6.66 1.82
C ASP A 284 0.49 -6.99 2.46
N PHE A 285 1.57 -6.38 1.97
CA PHE A 285 2.94 -6.62 2.44
C PHE A 285 3.59 -5.30 2.86
N ASP A 286 4.02 -5.20 4.13
CA ASP A 286 4.59 -3.98 4.70
C ASP A 286 6.12 -3.84 4.56
N GLY A 287 6.76 -4.74 3.81
CA GLY A 287 8.22 -4.84 3.73
C GLY A 287 8.85 -5.81 4.75
N HIS A 288 8.10 -6.23 5.77
CA HIS A 288 8.59 -7.12 6.85
C HIS A 288 7.65 -8.31 7.13
N HIS A 289 6.34 -8.12 6.95
CA HIS A 289 5.28 -9.08 7.23
C HIS A 289 4.26 -9.08 6.10
N LEU A 290 3.84 -10.30 5.72
CA LEU A 290 2.65 -10.53 4.91
C LEU A 290 1.47 -10.68 5.86
N GLY A 291 0.41 -9.90 5.66
CA GLY A 291 -0.65 -9.76 6.66
C GLY A 291 -1.87 -9.01 6.14
N THR A 292 -2.85 -8.80 7.01
CA THR A 292 -4.06 -8.04 6.67
C THR A 292 -3.93 -6.55 6.99
N ARG A 293 -4.67 -5.75 6.22
CA ARG A 293 -4.94 -4.33 6.45
C ARG A 293 -6.44 -4.10 6.44
N LEU A 294 -6.88 -3.12 7.22
CA LEU A 294 -8.27 -2.67 7.25
C LEU A 294 -8.55 -1.66 6.12
N ILE A 295 -9.79 -1.68 5.64
CA ILE A 295 -10.39 -0.69 4.75
C ILE A 295 -11.86 -0.50 5.15
N GLU A 296 -12.39 0.70 4.92
CA GLU A 296 -13.81 0.98 5.00
C GLU A 296 -14.33 1.14 3.56
N LEU A 297 -15.33 0.32 3.20
CA LEU A 297 -16.10 0.47 1.97
C LEU A 297 -17.46 1.07 2.34
N ALA A 298 -18.09 1.79 1.42
CA ALA A 298 -19.38 2.45 1.66
C ALA A 298 -20.35 2.16 0.50
N ILE A 299 -21.59 1.80 0.85
CA ILE A 299 -22.71 1.75 -0.10
C ILE A 299 -23.59 2.97 0.17
N PRO A 300 -23.63 3.98 -0.72
CA PRO A 300 -24.45 5.19 -0.51
C PRO A 300 -25.94 4.87 -0.37
N LYS A 301 -26.63 5.64 0.49
CA LYS A 301 -28.08 5.51 0.71
C LYS A 301 -28.87 5.71 -0.58
N TYR A 302 -29.77 4.78 -0.87
CA TYR A 302 -30.67 4.82 -2.03
C TYR A 302 -32.12 4.56 -1.61
N GLN A 303 -33.05 4.92 -2.49
CA GLN A 303 -34.49 4.79 -2.26
C GLN A 303 -35.05 3.56 -2.98
N GLY A 304 -36.00 2.87 -2.34
CA GLY A 304 -36.61 1.65 -2.89
C GLY A 304 -35.62 0.48 -2.98
N THR A 305 -35.82 -0.38 -3.98
CA THR A 305 -34.96 -1.54 -4.28
C THR A 305 -34.03 -1.25 -5.44
N ARG A 306 -32.79 -1.75 -5.35
CA ARG A 306 -31.76 -1.68 -6.41
C ARG A 306 -31.30 -3.09 -6.79
N GLU A 307 -30.93 -3.30 -8.06
CA GLU A 307 -30.27 -4.54 -8.51
C GLU A 307 -28.87 -4.66 -7.93
N LEU A 308 -28.43 -5.87 -7.57
CA LEU A 308 -27.07 -6.08 -7.03
C LEU A 308 -25.98 -5.57 -7.98
N SER A 309 -26.18 -5.71 -9.30
CA SER A 309 -25.30 -5.23 -10.37
C SER A 309 -25.00 -3.72 -10.32
N GLU A 310 -25.91 -2.91 -9.75
CA GLU A 310 -25.74 -1.46 -9.59
C GLU A 310 -25.06 -1.08 -8.26
N LEU A 311 -24.84 -2.02 -7.35
CA LEU A 311 -24.19 -1.73 -6.07
C LEU A 311 -22.67 -1.63 -6.25
N GLY A 312 -22.07 -0.61 -5.66
CA GLY A 312 -20.61 -0.44 -5.66
C GLY A 312 -19.86 -1.52 -4.88
N THR A 313 -20.54 -2.34 -4.06
CA THR A 313 -19.97 -3.48 -3.35
C THR A 313 -21.04 -4.57 -3.19
N ILE A 314 -20.68 -5.82 -3.48
CA ILE A 314 -21.60 -6.98 -3.59
C ILE A 314 -20.92 -8.20 -2.94
N PRO A 315 -21.62 -9.13 -2.26
CA PRO A 315 -21.01 -10.41 -1.87
C PRO A 315 -20.57 -11.20 -3.11
N LEU A 316 -19.32 -11.67 -3.11
CA LEU A 316 -18.69 -12.34 -4.24
C LEU A 316 -19.48 -13.57 -4.71
N ASP A 317 -20.06 -14.35 -3.78
CA ASP A 317 -20.86 -15.54 -4.08
C ASP A 317 -22.24 -15.26 -4.70
N LEU A 318 -22.66 -13.99 -4.77
CA LEU A 318 -23.92 -13.58 -5.40
C LEU A 318 -23.73 -13.05 -6.83
N LEU A 319 -22.49 -12.99 -7.33
CA LEU A 319 -22.20 -12.65 -8.73
C LEU A 319 -22.41 -13.88 -9.63
N ASP A 320 -22.81 -13.64 -10.87
CA ASP A 320 -23.03 -14.72 -11.85
C ASP A 320 -21.71 -15.24 -12.43
N ASP A 321 -20.66 -14.40 -12.45
CA ASP A 321 -19.29 -14.66 -12.89
C ASP A 321 -18.31 -14.93 -11.72
N ALA A 322 -18.84 -15.27 -10.53
CA ALA A 322 -18.06 -15.42 -9.30
C ALA A 322 -16.87 -16.40 -9.42
N SER A 323 -17.00 -17.47 -10.21
CA SER A 323 -15.92 -18.47 -10.40
C SER A 323 -14.75 -17.90 -11.19
N ASP A 324 -15.03 -17.28 -12.34
CA ASP A 324 -14.00 -16.71 -13.23
C ASP A 324 -13.26 -15.56 -12.52
N LEU A 325 -14.02 -14.73 -11.79
CA LEU A 325 -13.49 -13.65 -10.96
C LEU A 325 -12.62 -14.18 -9.80
N ARG A 326 -13.00 -15.30 -9.16
CA ARG A 326 -12.16 -15.96 -8.15
C ARG A 326 -10.83 -16.42 -8.76
N GLU A 327 -10.85 -17.03 -9.94
CA GLU A 327 -9.61 -17.45 -10.63
C GLU A 327 -8.72 -16.26 -11.01
N GLU A 328 -9.27 -15.18 -11.55
CA GLU A 328 -8.56 -13.93 -11.87
C GLU A 328 -7.84 -13.36 -10.62
N LEU A 329 -8.60 -13.19 -9.53
CA LEU A 329 -8.11 -12.62 -8.28
C LEU A 329 -7.04 -13.50 -7.63
N VAL A 330 -7.21 -14.83 -7.63
CA VAL A 330 -6.18 -15.78 -7.14
C VAL A 330 -4.92 -15.68 -8.01
N ALA A 331 -5.06 -15.66 -9.34
CA ALA A 331 -3.93 -15.55 -10.26
C ALA A 331 -3.13 -14.25 -10.07
N ARG A 332 -3.81 -13.11 -9.87
CA ARG A 332 -3.15 -11.86 -9.45
C ARG A 332 -2.48 -12.00 -8.08
N GLY A 333 -3.12 -12.66 -7.12
CA GLY A 333 -2.54 -12.93 -5.81
C GLY A 333 -1.25 -13.74 -5.87
N ARG A 334 -1.14 -14.71 -6.78
CA ARG A 334 0.11 -15.44 -7.04
C ARG A 334 1.20 -14.57 -7.67
N LYS A 335 0.83 -13.59 -8.51
CA LYS A 335 1.78 -12.58 -8.98
C LYS A 335 2.24 -11.68 -7.84
N PHE A 336 1.33 -11.16 -7.02
CA PHE A 336 1.63 -10.34 -5.83
C PHE A 336 2.60 -11.06 -4.89
N GLU A 337 2.30 -12.32 -4.57
CA GLU A 337 3.15 -13.22 -3.76
C GLU A 337 4.56 -13.37 -4.35
N SER A 338 4.70 -13.49 -5.68
CA SER A 338 6.02 -13.60 -6.31
C SER A 338 6.84 -12.30 -6.31
N TYR A 339 6.21 -11.15 -6.09
CA TYR A 339 6.85 -9.83 -5.97
C TYR A 339 7.13 -9.39 -4.52
N ILE A 340 6.93 -10.28 -3.53
CA ILE A 340 7.37 -10.04 -2.15
C ILE A 340 8.91 -9.99 -2.11
N GLY A 341 9.47 -8.95 -1.48
CA GLY A 341 10.90 -8.68 -1.41
C GLY A 341 11.35 -7.54 -2.33
N SER A 342 12.50 -7.69 -2.96
CA SER A 342 13.18 -6.67 -3.77
C SER A 342 13.37 -7.17 -5.21
N HIS A 343 12.62 -6.64 -6.17
CA HIS A 343 12.56 -7.14 -7.56
C HIS A 343 12.76 -6.02 -8.59
N TYR A 344 13.68 -6.22 -9.54
CA TYR A 344 13.93 -5.29 -10.64
C TYR A 344 13.19 -5.74 -11.90
N LEU A 345 12.19 -4.96 -12.32
CA LEU A 345 11.17 -5.35 -13.30
C LEU A 345 10.96 -4.27 -14.37
N GLN A 346 10.28 -4.64 -15.44
CA GLN A 346 9.74 -3.73 -16.44
C GLN A 346 8.28 -3.40 -16.07
N TYR A 347 7.88 -2.14 -16.26
CA TYR A 347 6.51 -1.67 -16.10
C TYR A 347 6.11 -0.81 -17.30
N ASP A 348 4.86 -0.93 -17.72
CA ASP A 348 4.27 -0.11 -18.77
C ASP A 348 2.78 0.08 -18.47
N GLY A 349 2.40 1.23 -17.92
CA GLY A 349 1.03 1.47 -17.46
C GLY A 349 0.88 2.69 -16.55
N VAL A 350 -0.24 2.76 -15.82
CA VAL A 350 -0.52 3.85 -14.86
C VAL A 350 -0.07 3.44 -13.46
N ALA A 351 0.94 4.12 -12.92
CA ALA A 351 1.34 4.00 -11.52
C ALA A 351 0.64 5.08 -10.67
N LEU A 352 0.54 4.86 -9.36
CA LEU A 352 -0.20 5.72 -8.43
C LEU A 352 0.72 6.33 -7.36
N LYS A 353 0.38 7.51 -6.85
CA LYS A 353 0.92 8.09 -5.62
C LYS A 353 -0.24 8.56 -4.76
N LYS A 354 -0.25 8.19 -3.48
CA LYS A 354 -1.23 8.70 -2.53
C LYS A 354 -1.02 10.20 -2.32
N THR A 355 -2.11 10.96 -2.23
CA THR A 355 -2.13 12.39 -1.91
C THR A 355 -3.21 12.64 -0.84
N PRO A 356 -3.22 13.82 -0.19
CA PRO A 356 -4.31 14.18 0.73
C PRO A 356 -5.71 14.18 0.08
N GLU A 357 -5.75 14.35 -1.24
CA GLU A 357 -6.96 14.40 -2.08
C GLU A 357 -7.32 13.05 -2.73
N GLY A 358 -6.56 11.97 -2.45
CA GLY A 358 -6.79 10.64 -3.02
C GLY A 358 -5.54 10.03 -3.67
N TYR A 359 -5.56 9.82 -4.98
CA TYR A 359 -4.45 9.23 -5.74
C TYR A 359 -4.12 10.03 -7.00
N ALA A 360 -2.89 10.52 -7.09
CA ALA A 360 -2.33 11.05 -8.33
C ALA A 360 -1.88 9.89 -9.25
N ARG A 361 -2.21 9.99 -10.55
CA ARG A 361 -1.90 8.99 -11.58
C ARG A 361 -0.69 9.43 -12.40
N PHE A 362 0.24 8.50 -12.66
CA PHE A 362 1.47 8.71 -13.42
C PHE A 362 1.60 7.64 -14.52
N THR A 363 1.60 8.04 -15.79
CA THR A 363 1.97 7.11 -16.87
C THR A 363 3.45 6.81 -16.77
N VAL A 364 3.81 5.55 -16.54
CA VAL A 364 5.19 5.08 -16.39
C VAL A 364 5.44 3.98 -17.42
N SER A 365 6.43 4.21 -18.26
CA SER A 365 7.01 3.19 -19.14
C SER A 365 8.51 3.09 -18.85
N GLY A 366 8.99 1.88 -18.57
CA GLY A 366 10.41 1.63 -18.28
C GLY A 366 10.65 0.72 -17.09
N ARG A 367 11.88 0.78 -16.57
CA ARG A 367 12.32 -0.05 -15.45
C ARG A 367 11.80 0.49 -14.12
N VAL A 368 11.48 -0.44 -13.22
CA VAL A 368 11.04 -0.18 -11.84
C VAL A 368 11.76 -1.11 -10.87
N MET A 369 11.93 -0.66 -9.63
CA MET A 369 12.38 -1.50 -8.51
C MET A 369 11.23 -1.66 -7.52
N ILE A 370 10.63 -2.84 -7.46
CA ILE A 370 9.62 -3.18 -6.45
C ILE A 370 10.35 -3.53 -5.16
N ASP A 371 10.11 -2.76 -4.10
CA ASP A 371 10.72 -2.93 -2.78
C ASP A 371 9.95 -2.11 -1.75
N CYS A 372 9.00 -2.75 -1.07
CA CYS A 372 8.16 -2.07 -0.07
C CYS A 372 8.95 -1.63 1.17
N LYS A 373 10.01 -2.36 1.54
CA LYS A 373 10.86 -2.04 2.71
C LYS A 373 11.62 -0.75 2.47
N THR A 374 12.22 -0.61 1.30
CA THR A 374 12.93 0.62 0.90
C THR A 374 11.97 1.78 0.63
N TYR A 375 10.78 1.51 0.07
CA TYR A 375 9.70 2.50 -0.05
C TYR A 375 9.32 3.07 1.33
N HIS A 376 8.96 2.23 2.31
CA HIS A 376 8.58 2.68 3.66
C HIS A 376 9.70 3.43 4.39
N ARG A 377 10.96 3.03 4.17
CA ARG A 377 12.14 3.70 4.75
C ARG A 377 12.38 5.12 4.21
N LEU A 378 12.00 5.40 2.96
CA LEU A 378 12.29 6.67 2.28
C LEU A 378 11.05 7.56 2.05
N GLU A 379 9.85 6.98 2.16
CA GLU A 379 8.55 7.65 2.11
C GLU A 379 7.74 7.32 3.40
N PRO A 380 8.20 7.72 4.60
CA PRO A 380 7.58 7.31 5.86
C PRO A 380 6.12 7.76 6.01
N ASN A 381 5.74 8.87 5.37
CA ASN A 381 4.35 9.38 5.38
C ASN A 381 3.37 8.46 4.64
N ASP A 382 3.85 7.65 3.69
CA ASP A 382 3.04 6.67 2.96
C ASP A 382 3.18 5.25 3.56
N SER A 383 3.91 5.10 4.67
CA SER A 383 4.13 3.81 5.30
C SER A 383 2.90 3.27 6.02
N PHE A 384 2.79 1.94 6.07
CA PHE A 384 1.74 1.21 6.76
C PHE A 384 2.31 -0.05 7.41
N PHE A 385 1.51 -0.66 8.28
CA PHE A 385 1.82 -1.94 8.93
C PHE A 385 0.71 -2.95 8.61
N CYS A 386 1.07 -4.22 8.52
CA CYS A 386 0.12 -5.32 8.38
C CYS A 386 -0.06 -6.06 9.72
N VAL A 387 -1.27 -6.57 9.98
CA VAL A 387 -1.51 -7.54 11.07
C VAL A 387 -1.18 -8.92 10.54
N SER A 388 -0.32 -9.69 11.23
CA SER A 388 0.13 -10.99 10.73
C SER A 388 -1.04 -11.98 10.56
N LEU A 389 -1.03 -12.77 9.47
CA LEU A 389 -2.04 -13.79 9.20
C LEU A 389 -2.11 -14.89 10.28
N ASN A 390 -1.06 -15.06 11.07
CA ASN A 390 -0.88 -16.16 12.02
C ASN A 390 -0.98 -15.72 13.50
N ASP A 391 -1.30 -14.45 13.79
CA ASP A 391 -1.44 -13.96 15.17
C ASP A 391 -2.92 -14.03 15.59
N ASP A 392 -3.23 -14.96 16.50
CA ASP A 392 -4.59 -15.17 17.02
C ASP A 392 -5.18 -13.90 17.65
N SER A 393 -6.50 -13.74 17.52
CA SER A 393 -7.26 -12.49 17.66
C SER A 393 -7.29 -11.81 19.06
N THR A 394 -6.46 -12.25 20.01
CA THR A 394 -6.50 -11.83 21.43
C THR A 394 -5.53 -10.69 21.81
N LYS A 395 -4.84 -10.04 20.85
CA LYS A 395 -3.79 -9.02 21.15
C LYS A 395 -3.85 -7.73 20.33
N MET A 396 -5.00 -7.39 19.75
CA MET A 396 -5.17 -6.18 18.91
C MET A 396 -4.71 -4.87 19.60
N GLU A 397 -4.86 -4.78 20.92
CA GLU A 397 -4.46 -3.61 21.72
C GLU A 397 -2.95 -3.54 22.03
N ARG A 398 -2.25 -4.70 22.13
CA ARG A 398 -0.79 -4.71 22.37
C ARG A 398 0.00 -4.33 21.12
N SER A 399 -0.51 -4.64 19.93
CA SER A 399 0.15 -4.30 18.66
C SER A 399 0.29 -2.79 18.45
N ARG A 400 -0.65 -1.97 18.93
CA ARG A 400 -0.58 -0.51 18.83
C ARG A 400 0.56 0.08 19.68
N LYS A 401 0.75 -0.43 20.91
CA LYS A 401 1.92 -0.10 21.77
C LYS A 401 3.24 -0.68 21.21
N ARG A 402 3.21 -1.84 20.56
CA ARG A 402 4.41 -2.48 19.99
C ARG A 402 4.91 -1.80 18.71
N ALA A 403 4.01 -1.31 17.86
CA ALA A 403 4.34 -0.48 16.71
C ALA A 403 5.07 0.82 17.11
N GLN A 404 4.67 1.42 18.24
CA GLN A 404 5.35 2.59 18.81
C GLN A 404 6.73 2.26 19.42
N ALA A 405 6.94 1.01 19.84
CA ALA A 405 8.21 0.53 20.40
C ALA A 405 9.20 -0.02 19.35
N GLN A 406 8.74 -0.37 18.13
CA GLN A 406 9.58 -0.93 17.06
C GLN A 406 10.30 0.13 16.20
N LEU A 407 10.41 1.37 16.67
CA LEU A 407 11.36 2.39 16.17
C LEU A 407 12.84 2.00 16.38
N THR A 408 13.14 0.85 16.98
CA THR A 408 14.48 0.29 17.13
C THR A 408 15.05 -0.24 15.81
N PHE A 409 15.87 0.59 15.17
CA PHE A 409 16.73 0.26 14.03
C PHE A 409 17.73 -0.87 14.39
N ALA A 410 17.50 -2.13 13.99
CA ALA A 410 18.52 -3.17 13.98
C ALA A 410 18.16 -4.37 13.08
N GLY A 411 19.13 -4.84 12.30
CA GLY A 411 18.93 -5.74 11.18
C GLY A 411 18.70 -7.23 11.48
N SER A 412 18.11 -7.88 10.48
CA SER A 412 18.39 -9.27 10.12
C SER A 412 18.19 -9.43 8.60
N ASP A 413 19.27 -9.34 7.83
CA ASP A 413 19.23 -9.52 6.36
C ASP A 413 19.27 -11.01 5.98
N GLY A 414 18.32 -11.76 6.55
CA GLY A 414 17.87 -13.04 6.04
C GLY A 414 16.63 -12.83 5.19
N GLU A 415 16.57 -13.49 4.03
CA GLU A 415 15.32 -13.66 3.30
C GLU A 415 14.35 -14.44 4.20
N ARG A 416 13.43 -13.74 4.87
CA ARG A 416 12.32 -14.36 5.56
C ARG A 416 11.50 -15.08 4.51
N LYS A 417 11.53 -16.41 4.52
CA LYS A 417 10.61 -17.22 3.73
C LYS A 417 9.23 -17.05 4.37
N PHE A 418 8.30 -16.50 3.59
CA PHE A 418 6.90 -16.45 3.95
C PHE A 418 6.26 -17.79 3.54
N ASP A 419 5.34 -18.27 4.37
CA ASP A 419 4.50 -19.41 3.99
C ASP A 419 3.61 -19.03 2.80
N LYS A 420 3.38 -19.99 1.91
CA LYS A 420 2.56 -19.77 0.71
C LYS A 420 1.13 -19.41 1.13
N LEU A 421 0.56 -18.35 0.57
CA LEU A 421 -0.81 -17.94 0.82
C LEU A 421 -1.79 -19.07 0.45
N SER A 422 -2.86 -19.25 1.23
CA SER A 422 -4.04 -19.99 0.78
C SER A 422 -4.66 -19.31 -0.44
N ASP A 423 -5.45 -20.03 -1.25
CA ASP A 423 -6.10 -19.41 -2.42
C ASP A 423 -7.04 -18.27 -1.99
N GLU A 424 -7.76 -18.44 -0.88
CA GLU A 424 -8.60 -17.40 -0.29
C GLU A 424 -7.80 -16.14 0.09
N ASN A 425 -6.64 -16.28 0.75
CA ASN A 425 -5.80 -15.13 1.09
C ASN A 425 -5.10 -14.53 -0.14
N ALA A 426 -4.79 -15.33 -1.17
CA ALA A 426 -4.27 -14.84 -2.44
C ALA A 426 -5.32 -13.97 -3.17
N MET A 427 -6.58 -14.40 -3.21
CA MET A 427 -7.70 -13.65 -3.77
C MET A 427 -7.91 -12.29 -3.08
N LEU A 428 -7.70 -12.23 -1.76
CA LEU A 428 -7.81 -11.02 -0.95
C LEU A 428 -6.61 -10.07 -1.05
N THR A 429 -5.62 -10.34 -1.91
CA THR A 429 -4.42 -9.48 -2.04
C THR A 429 -4.71 -8.09 -2.63
N ASN A 430 -3.87 -7.13 -2.24
CA ASN A 430 -3.84 -5.80 -2.83
C ASN A 430 -3.50 -5.87 -4.34
N ALA A 431 -4.14 -5.03 -5.15
CA ALA A 431 -3.87 -4.97 -6.60
C ALA A 431 -2.57 -4.24 -6.96
N THR A 432 -1.95 -3.54 -6.00
CA THR A 432 -0.70 -2.77 -6.19
C THR A 432 0.44 -3.23 -5.30
N VAL A 433 1.67 -3.06 -5.79
CA VAL A 433 2.92 -3.23 -5.03
C VAL A 433 3.73 -1.92 -5.03
N ARG A 434 4.53 -1.70 -3.99
CA ARG A 434 5.24 -0.44 -3.76
C ARG A 434 6.68 -0.53 -4.29
N GLY A 435 7.13 0.52 -4.97
CA GLY A 435 8.47 0.54 -5.56
C GLY A 435 8.89 1.91 -6.07
N TYR A 436 10.00 1.94 -6.81
CA TYR A 436 10.58 3.14 -7.42
C TYR A 436 10.58 3.07 -8.94
N SER A 437 10.10 4.12 -9.60
CA SER A 437 10.24 4.29 -11.05
C SER A 437 11.54 5.02 -11.38
N PHE A 438 12.41 4.41 -12.17
CA PHE A 438 13.63 5.06 -12.65
C PHE A 438 13.34 6.13 -13.70
N THR A 439 12.29 5.95 -14.51
CA THR A 439 11.85 6.95 -15.51
C THR A 439 11.25 8.20 -14.84
N ALA A 440 10.33 8.02 -13.88
CA ALA A 440 9.67 9.13 -13.18
C ALA A 440 10.47 9.66 -11.98
N LYS A 441 11.58 9.00 -11.62
CA LYS A 441 12.45 9.28 -10.47
C LYS A 441 11.72 9.38 -9.12
N LYS A 442 10.66 8.60 -8.92
CA LYS A 442 9.73 8.68 -7.77
C LYS A 442 9.35 7.31 -7.23
N PHE A 443 9.07 7.25 -5.93
CA PHE A 443 8.39 6.11 -5.30
C PHE A 443 6.89 6.17 -5.58
N LEU A 444 6.35 5.08 -6.10
CA LEU A 444 4.97 4.93 -6.59
C LEU A 444 4.42 3.54 -6.23
N GLU A 445 3.11 3.38 -6.37
CA GLU A 445 2.46 2.06 -6.41
C GLU A 445 2.24 1.62 -7.86
N PHE A 446 2.49 0.34 -8.14
CA PHE A 446 2.40 -0.25 -9.47
C PHE A 446 1.37 -1.37 -9.46
N PHE A 447 0.49 -1.42 -10.46
CA PHE A 447 -0.45 -2.54 -10.60
C PHE A 447 0.31 -3.84 -10.88
N VAL A 448 -0.05 -4.90 -10.15
CA VAL A 448 0.64 -6.20 -10.18
C VAL A 448 0.61 -6.83 -11.57
N GLU A 449 -0.43 -6.57 -12.36
CA GLU A 449 -0.64 -7.20 -13.66
C GLU A 449 0.24 -6.63 -14.78
N GLU A 450 0.62 -5.35 -14.67
CA GLU A 450 1.46 -4.66 -15.67
C GLU A 450 2.97 -4.84 -15.46
N LEU A 451 3.35 -5.48 -14.35
CA LEU A 451 4.74 -5.85 -14.06
C LEU A 451 5.16 -7.06 -14.89
N LYS A 452 6.29 -6.93 -15.58
CA LYS A 452 6.82 -7.92 -16.52
C LYS A 452 8.32 -8.16 -16.24
N PRO A 453 8.86 -9.38 -16.41
CA PRO A 453 10.29 -9.62 -16.37
C PRO A 453 11.03 -8.75 -17.40
N ILE A 454 12.26 -8.35 -17.09
CA ILE A 454 13.08 -7.54 -18.01
C ILE A 454 13.67 -8.45 -19.09
N GLU A 455 13.49 -8.07 -20.35
CA GLU A 455 14.22 -8.65 -21.48
C GLU A 455 15.65 -8.10 -21.52
N TRP A 456 16.62 -8.93 -21.15
CA TRP A 456 18.03 -8.54 -21.08
C TRP A 456 18.74 -8.81 -22.40
N ASN A 457 19.38 -7.80 -22.97
CA ASN A 457 20.37 -8.01 -24.03
C ASN A 457 21.68 -8.50 -23.42
N THR A 458 21.90 -9.82 -23.49
CA THR A 458 23.08 -10.51 -22.97
C THR A 458 24.37 -10.24 -23.75
N HIS A 459 24.29 -9.76 -24.99
CA HIS A 459 25.45 -9.58 -25.88
C HIS A 459 26.09 -8.19 -25.82
N CYS A 460 25.49 -7.24 -25.09
CA CYS A 460 25.98 -5.85 -24.96
C CYS A 460 27.46 -5.75 -24.56
N PHE A 461 27.93 -6.61 -23.65
CA PHE A 461 29.31 -6.56 -23.16
C PHE A 461 30.30 -7.24 -24.12
N ASP A 462 29.84 -8.20 -24.92
CA ASP A 462 30.66 -8.86 -25.94
C ASP A 462 30.91 -7.91 -27.11
N GLU A 463 29.86 -7.24 -27.60
CA GLU A 463 29.91 -6.26 -28.69
C GLU A 463 30.76 -5.01 -28.40
N LEU A 464 30.98 -4.68 -27.12
CA LEU A 464 31.78 -3.52 -26.70
C LEU A 464 33.21 -3.64 -27.25
N VAL A 465 33.65 -2.70 -28.08
CA VAL A 465 35.04 -2.68 -28.57
C VAL A 465 35.91 -2.00 -27.52
N LEU A 466 36.60 -2.83 -26.72
CA LEU A 466 37.51 -2.42 -25.64
C LEU A 466 38.57 -3.52 -25.44
N ASP A 467 39.74 -3.14 -24.92
CA ASP A 467 40.83 -4.06 -24.59
C ASP A 467 40.33 -5.26 -23.73
N PRO A 468 40.64 -6.52 -24.11
CA PRO A 468 40.17 -7.71 -23.40
C PRO A 468 40.64 -7.82 -21.94
N ALA A 469 41.83 -7.32 -21.60
CA ALA A 469 42.32 -7.31 -20.23
C ALA A 469 41.58 -6.27 -19.38
N ILE A 470 41.25 -5.09 -19.95
CA ILE A 470 40.39 -4.11 -19.30
C ILE A 470 38.99 -4.69 -19.06
N LYS A 471 38.36 -5.31 -20.08
CA LYS A 471 37.06 -5.99 -19.93
C LYS A 471 37.08 -7.01 -18.78
N LYS A 472 38.08 -7.90 -18.77
CA LYS A 472 38.25 -8.92 -17.72
C LYS A 472 38.42 -8.31 -16.34
N THR A 473 39.17 -7.20 -16.22
CA THR A 473 39.41 -6.51 -14.95
C THR A 473 38.12 -5.89 -14.41
N VAL A 474 37.34 -5.21 -15.26
CA VAL A 474 36.02 -4.65 -14.88
C VAL A 474 35.07 -5.77 -14.43
N GLN A 475 34.97 -6.84 -15.22
CA GLN A 475 34.10 -7.97 -14.92
C GLN A 475 34.49 -8.66 -13.59
N ALA A 476 35.79 -8.85 -13.34
CA ALA A 476 36.29 -9.43 -12.10
C ALA A 476 35.98 -8.55 -10.87
N LEU A 477 36.21 -7.24 -10.95
CA LEU A 477 35.92 -6.34 -9.84
C LEU A 477 34.42 -6.25 -9.53
N VAL A 478 33.59 -6.03 -10.56
CA VAL A 478 32.13 -5.91 -10.39
C VAL A 478 31.53 -7.20 -9.83
N SER A 479 31.94 -8.37 -10.34
CA SER A 479 31.45 -9.66 -9.80
C SER A 479 31.93 -9.93 -8.36
N THR A 480 33.17 -9.58 -8.02
CA THR A 480 33.72 -9.76 -6.65
C THR A 480 33.14 -8.76 -5.63
N HIS A 481 32.65 -7.60 -6.07
CA HIS A 481 31.92 -6.65 -5.22
C HIS A 481 30.42 -6.97 -5.12
N ALA A 482 29.82 -7.62 -6.13
CA ALA A 482 28.42 -8.04 -6.10
C ALA A 482 28.15 -9.27 -5.22
N GLN A 483 29.17 -10.13 -5.00
CA GLN A 483 29.09 -11.26 -4.08
C GLN A 483 29.21 -10.80 -2.61
N LYS A 484 28.51 -11.48 -1.69
CA LYS A 484 28.61 -11.18 -0.24
C LYS A 484 30.05 -11.33 0.22
N ARG A 485 30.70 -10.22 0.57
CA ARG A 485 32.02 -10.21 1.21
C ARG A 485 31.89 -10.33 2.72
N GLU A 486 32.60 -11.29 3.29
CA GLU A 486 33.36 -11.06 4.52
C GLU A 486 34.75 -10.58 4.06
N SER A 487 35.06 -9.29 4.18
CA SER A 487 36.40 -8.78 3.90
C SER A 487 36.80 -7.67 4.84
N PHE A 488 38.12 -7.54 5.02
CA PHE A 488 38.83 -6.57 5.84
C PHE A 488 38.14 -5.19 5.90
N ASP A 489 37.61 -4.85 7.06
CA ASP A 489 37.08 -3.52 7.39
C ASP A 489 38.29 -2.60 7.67
N ASP A 490 38.21 -1.33 7.28
CA ASP A 490 39.25 -0.34 7.60
C ASP A 490 39.26 -0.06 9.13
N ILE A 491 40.28 0.63 9.64
CA ILE A 491 40.41 1.00 11.06
C ILE A 491 39.16 1.76 11.56
N VAL A 492 38.45 2.44 10.66
CA VAL A 492 37.13 3.02 10.89
C VAL A 492 36.08 2.21 10.12
N LYS A 493 35.18 1.54 10.85
CA LYS A 493 34.11 0.72 10.28
C LYS A 493 33.35 1.43 9.17
N GLY A 494 33.22 0.78 8.02
CA GLY A 494 32.38 1.23 6.90
C GLY A 494 33.00 2.29 5.99
N LYS A 495 34.27 2.67 6.16
CA LYS A 495 35.01 3.46 5.16
C LYS A 495 35.61 2.58 4.07
N GLY A 496 35.71 3.11 2.86
CA GLY A 496 36.45 2.46 1.76
C GLY A 496 35.88 1.16 1.20
N MET A 497 34.63 0.81 1.57
CA MET A 497 34.02 -0.48 1.18
C MET A 497 33.50 -0.52 -0.27
N GLY A 498 33.24 0.63 -0.89
CA GLY A 498 32.71 0.73 -2.26
C GLY A 498 33.76 0.54 -3.36
N LEU A 499 33.29 0.34 -4.59
CA LEU A 499 34.13 0.25 -5.79
C LEU A 499 33.91 1.49 -6.66
N VAL A 500 34.95 2.30 -6.85
CA VAL A 500 34.89 3.53 -7.66
C VAL A 500 35.72 3.39 -8.94
N CYS A 501 35.03 3.33 -10.07
CA CYS A 501 35.60 3.27 -11.42
C CYS A 501 35.44 4.63 -12.13
N VAL A 502 36.50 5.12 -12.79
CA VAL A 502 36.44 6.37 -13.58
C VAL A 502 36.69 6.05 -15.06
N LEU A 503 35.72 6.38 -15.92
CA LEU A 503 35.79 6.25 -17.37
C LEU A 503 36.17 7.62 -17.96
N HIS A 504 37.35 7.74 -18.56
CA HIS A 504 37.82 9.02 -19.11
C HIS A 504 38.27 8.90 -20.57
N GLY A 505 38.01 9.92 -21.36
CA GLY A 505 38.35 9.95 -22.78
C GLY A 505 37.66 11.10 -23.52
N PRO A 506 37.90 11.26 -24.83
CA PRO A 506 37.33 12.34 -25.64
C PRO A 506 35.79 12.36 -25.65
N PRO A 507 35.16 13.48 -26.06
CA PRO A 507 33.71 13.57 -26.22
C PRO A 507 33.21 12.60 -27.30
N GLY A 508 31.98 12.09 -27.15
CA GLY A 508 31.34 11.20 -28.13
C GLY A 508 31.13 9.74 -27.72
N VAL A 509 31.63 9.31 -26.56
CA VAL A 509 31.53 7.90 -26.08
C VAL A 509 30.32 7.58 -25.19
N GLY A 510 29.23 8.36 -25.28
CA GLY A 510 28.02 8.20 -24.45
C GLY A 510 28.16 8.93 -23.12
N LYS A 511 27.77 10.21 -23.12
CA LYS A 511 28.00 11.18 -22.04
C LYS A 511 26.86 12.21 -22.04
N THR A 512 25.82 12.02 -21.22
CA THR A 512 24.67 12.94 -21.03
C THR A 512 23.85 12.60 -19.77
N LEU A 513 24.20 13.15 -18.58
CA LEU A 513 23.27 13.19 -17.42
C LEU A 513 23.61 14.18 -16.28
N THR A 514 24.75 14.87 -16.29
CA THR A 514 25.21 15.69 -15.13
C THR A 514 24.41 16.97 -14.91
N ALA A 515 23.90 17.59 -15.98
CA ALA A 515 23.34 18.94 -15.95
C ALA A 515 22.14 19.09 -15.00
N GLU A 516 21.36 18.02 -14.79
CA GLU A 516 20.17 18.05 -13.92
C GLU A 516 20.52 18.14 -12.43
N CYS A 517 21.70 17.69 -11.99
CA CYS A 517 22.08 17.67 -10.57
C CYS A 517 22.68 19.00 -10.07
N VAL A 518 23.03 19.92 -10.96
CA VAL A 518 23.74 21.18 -10.62
C VAL A 518 22.77 22.30 -10.18
N ALA A 519 21.48 22.14 -10.46
CA ALA A 519 20.46 23.18 -10.27
C ALA A 519 19.74 23.19 -8.91
N ASP A 520 20.06 22.24 -8.00
CA ASP A 520 19.30 22.03 -6.76
C ASP A 520 20.14 22.32 -5.50
N ALA A 521 19.55 23.05 -4.55
CA ALA A 521 20.18 23.42 -3.28
C ALA A 521 20.32 22.23 -2.31
N ASP A 522 19.48 21.19 -2.47
CA ASP A 522 19.45 19.99 -1.62
C ASP A 522 20.38 18.86 -2.13
N LEU A 523 21.40 19.18 -2.94
CA LEU A 523 22.35 18.23 -3.55
C LEU A 523 22.86 17.15 -2.58
N ASP A 524 23.27 17.53 -1.37
CA ASP A 524 23.80 16.61 -0.36
C ASP A 524 22.79 15.53 0.04
N ARG A 525 21.54 15.94 0.27
CA ARG A 525 20.42 15.07 0.65
C ARG A 525 20.01 14.17 -0.51
N ASN A 526 19.90 14.73 -1.71
CA ASN A 526 19.52 13.99 -2.92
C ASN A 526 20.59 12.95 -3.30
N LEU A 527 21.87 13.33 -3.29
CA LEU A 527 22.97 12.43 -3.59
C LEU A 527 23.08 11.31 -2.56
N THR A 528 22.99 11.64 -1.27
CA THR A 528 23.01 10.65 -0.18
C THR A 528 21.85 9.65 -0.34
N ARG A 529 20.64 10.13 -0.64
CA ARG A 529 19.46 9.27 -0.90
C ARG A 529 19.65 8.35 -2.11
N ILE A 530 20.17 8.86 -3.23
CA ILE A 530 20.45 8.05 -4.43
C ILE A 530 21.51 6.98 -4.15
N MET A 531 22.60 7.34 -3.45
CA MET A 531 23.66 6.41 -3.10
C MET A 531 23.18 5.32 -2.12
N ASP A 532 22.39 5.69 -1.10
CA ASP A 532 21.76 4.76 -0.16
C ASP A 532 20.80 3.77 -0.87
N MET A 533 19.93 4.26 -1.75
CA MET A 533 19.06 3.41 -2.58
C MET A 533 19.88 2.44 -3.45
N THR A 534 20.94 2.94 -4.11
CA THR A 534 21.78 2.13 -4.99
C THR A 534 22.54 1.05 -4.21
N ALA A 535 23.08 1.40 -3.04
CA ALA A 535 23.75 0.45 -2.15
C ALA A 535 22.78 -0.61 -1.60
N THR A 536 21.57 -0.20 -1.18
CA THR A 536 20.50 -1.10 -0.69
C THR A 536 20.14 -2.15 -1.73
N TRP A 537 19.96 -1.75 -2.99
CA TRP A 537 19.61 -2.65 -4.09
C TRP A 537 20.81 -3.34 -4.73
N ARG A 538 22.04 -3.11 -4.23
CA ARG A 538 23.31 -3.59 -4.81
C ARG A 538 23.45 -3.26 -6.30
N ALA A 539 22.87 -2.14 -6.72
CA ALA A 539 22.93 -1.68 -8.10
C ALA A 539 24.26 -0.97 -8.40
N VAL A 540 24.52 -0.76 -9.69
CA VAL A 540 25.66 0.03 -10.16
C VAL A 540 25.17 1.46 -10.38
N LEU A 541 25.72 2.41 -9.61
CA LEU A 541 25.47 3.84 -9.84
C LEU A 541 26.35 4.32 -10.99
N LEU A 542 25.76 5.02 -11.96
CA LEU A 542 26.49 5.75 -13.00
C LEU A 542 26.23 7.24 -12.81
N ILE A 543 27.29 8.01 -12.57
CA ILE A 543 27.26 9.47 -12.63
C ILE A 543 28.00 9.86 -13.92
N ASP A 544 27.21 10.27 -14.90
CA ASP A 544 27.71 10.70 -16.19
C ASP A 544 28.28 12.13 -16.12
N GLU A 545 29.15 12.47 -17.08
CA GLU A 545 29.97 13.71 -17.22
C GLU A 545 30.27 14.45 -15.90
N ALA A 546 30.83 13.74 -14.92
CA ALA A 546 31.07 14.22 -13.56
C ALA A 546 32.16 15.32 -13.46
N ASP A 547 32.50 15.99 -14.57
CA ASP A 547 33.51 17.05 -14.69
C ASP A 547 33.34 18.12 -13.60
N VAL A 548 32.11 18.60 -13.34
CA VAL A 548 31.80 19.62 -12.31
C VAL A 548 32.11 19.14 -10.88
N PHE A 549 31.94 17.85 -10.60
CA PHE A 549 32.19 17.25 -9.29
C PHE A 549 33.65 16.85 -9.09
N LEU A 550 34.41 16.65 -10.18
CA LEU A 550 35.78 16.15 -10.17
C LEU A 550 36.83 17.25 -10.41
N GLU A 551 36.43 18.42 -10.90
CA GLU A 551 37.31 19.56 -11.18
C GLU A 551 37.93 20.16 -9.91
N ARG A 552 39.18 20.64 -10.05
CA ARG A 552 39.92 21.34 -9.01
C ARG A 552 39.13 22.48 -8.40
N ARG A 553 39.14 22.50 -7.06
CA ARG A 553 38.62 23.62 -6.27
C ARG A 553 39.38 24.91 -6.62
N SER A 554 38.65 26.00 -6.81
CA SER A 554 39.21 27.31 -7.18
C SER A 554 38.74 28.41 -6.24
N LEU A 555 39.62 29.36 -5.91
CA LEU A 555 39.33 30.43 -4.93
C LEU A 555 38.13 31.33 -5.30
N HIS A 556 37.75 31.38 -6.59
CA HIS A 556 36.69 32.24 -7.09
C HIS A 556 35.31 31.57 -7.24
N ASP A 557 35.19 30.27 -6.91
CA ASP A 557 33.93 29.53 -7.04
C ASP A 557 33.62 28.73 -5.77
N LEU A 558 33.07 29.43 -4.78
CA LEU A 558 32.69 28.84 -3.49
C LEU A 558 31.58 27.79 -3.64
N HIS A 559 30.68 27.96 -4.62
CA HIS A 559 29.55 27.05 -4.83
C HIS A 559 30.03 25.69 -5.37
N ARG A 560 30.82 25.68 -6.44
CA ARG A 560 31.43 24.45 -6.97
C ARG A 560 32.35 23.80 -5.93
N ASN A 561 33.11 24.59 -5.18
CA ASN A 561 33.96 24.04 -4.11
C ASN A 561 33.16 23.31 -3.01
N ALA A 562 31.96 23.83 -2.67
CA ALA A 562 31.07 23.16 -1.74
C ALA A 562 30.54 21.84 -2.33
N MET A 563 30.09 21.83 -3.58
CA MET A 563 29.65 20.63 -4.29
C MET A 563 30.74 19.54 -4.35
N VAL A 564 31.98 19.91 -4.72
CA VAL A 564 33.14 18.99 -4.76
C VAL A 564 33.45 18.44 -3.36
N SER A 565 33.34 19.26 -2.31
CA SER A 565 33.60 18.86 -0.93
C SER A 565 32.53 17.92 -0.38
N VAL A 566 31.25 18.17 -0.69
CA VAL A 566 30.13 17.26 -0.41
C VAL A 566 30.34 15.93 -1.14
N PHE A 567 30.66 15.98 -2.43
CA PHE A 567 30.87 14.77 -3.24
C PHE A 567 32.01 13.90 -2.70
N LEU A 568 33.17 14.49 -2.38
CA LEU A 568 34.30 13.80 -1.75
C LEU A 568 33.92 13.13 -0.42
N ARG A 569 33.08 13.78 0.40
CA ARG A 569 32.61 13.25 1.69
C ARG A 569 31.68 12.05 1.47
N VAL A 570 30.70 12.15 0.57
CA VAL A 570 29.73 11.07 0.32
C VAL A 570 30.43 9.84 -0.30
N LEU A 571 31.40 10.04 -1.21
CA LEU A 571 32.22 8.96 -1.77
C LEU A 571 33.00 8.14 -0.72
N GLU A 572 33.42 8.77 0.39
CA GLU A 572 34.26 8.11 1.40
C GLU A 572 33.51 7.03 2.21
N TYR A 573 32.18 7.17 2.30
CA TYR A 573 31.27 6.26 3.01
C TYR A 573 30.39 5.42 2.06
N TYR A 574 30.48 5.63 0.74
CA TYR A 574 29.71 4.85 -0.21
C TYR A 574 30.22 3.41 -0.29
N SER A 575 29.35 2.45 0.02
CA SER A 575 29.67 1.02 0.06
C SER A 575 29.24 0.23 -1.20
N GLY A 576 28.72 0.91 -2.22
CA GLY A 576 28.25 0.29 -3.46
C GLY A 576 29.25 0.35 -4.61
N ILE A 577 28.78 0.07 -5.83
CA ILE A 577 29.57 0.21 -7.06
C ILE A 577 29.20 1.56 -7.71
N LEU A 578 30.22 2.35 -8.07
CA LEU A 578 30.08 3.64 -8.74
C LEU A 578 30.97 3.68 -9.99
N PHE A 579 30.36 4.06 -11.11
CA PHE A 579 31.04 4.49 -12.32
C PHE A 579 30.86 5.99 -12.49
N LEU A 580 31.96 6.68 -12.76
CA LEU A 580 32.02 8.10 -13.10
C LEU A 580 32.49 8.22 -14.54
N THR A 581 31.87 9.05 -15.37
CA THR A 581 32.45 9.43 -16.67
C THR A 581 32.99 10.86 -16.62
N THR A 582 33.99 11.16 -17.43
CA THR A 582 34.59 12.51 -17.52
C THR A 582 35.21 12.76 -18.90
N ASN A 583 35.25 14.03 -19.30
CA ASN A 583 36.07 14.51 -20.42
C ASN A 583 37.38 15.16 -19.93
N ARG A 584 37.44 15.61 -18.67
CA ARG A 584 38.43 16.58 -18.18
C ARG A 584 39.41 16.01 -17.14
N VAL A 585 40.00 14.85 -17.41
CA VAL A 585 40.97 14.21 -16.48
C VAL A 585 42.15 15.12 -16.07
N ALA A 586 42.53 16.08 -16.93
CA ALA A 586 43.61 17.03 -16.65
C ALA A 586 43.29 18.06 -15.54
N THR A 587 42.00 18.35 -15.28
CA THR A 587 41.59 19.35 -14.28
C THR A 587 41.14 18.72 -12.95
N PHE A 588 41.42 17.42 -12.72
CA PHE A 588 41.00 16.70 -11.51
C PHE A 588 41.57 17.27 -10.21
N ASP A 589 40.72 17.38 -9.17
CA ASP A 589 41.17 17.60 -7.79
C ASP A 589 41.96 16.39 -7.30
N ASP A 590 43.14 16.63 -6.74
CA ASP A 590 44.07 15.58 -6.33
C ASP A 590 43.50 14.68 -5.21
N ALA A 591 42.49 15.15 -4.46
CA ALA A 591 41.80 14.35 -3.45
C ALA A 591 41.07 13.11 -4.01
N PHE A 592 40.60 13.16 -5.26
CA PHE A 592 39.93 11.99 -5.89
C PHE A 592 40.88 10.84 -6.20
N LYS A 593 42.17 11.13 -6.46
CA LYS A 593 43.16 10.08 -6.81
C LYS A 593 43.28 8.99 -5.74
N SER A 594 43.06 9.34 -4.47
CA SER A 594 43.05 8.42 -3.33
C SER A 594 41.77 7.57 -3.18
N ARG A 595 40.69 7.92 -3.89
CA ARG A 595 39.36 7.28 -3.79
C ARG A 595 38.98 6.48 -5.05
N ILE A 596 39.70 6.67 -6.15
CA ILE A 596 39.49 5.96 -7.42
C ILE A 596 40.23 4.62 -7.37
N HIS A 597 39.49 3.52 -7.60
CA HIS A 597 40.05 2.18 -7.60
C HIS A 597 40.65 1.82 -8.95
N ILE A 598 39.93 2.10 -10.04
CA ILE A 598 40.44 1.95 -11.42
C ILE A 598 40.06 3.17 -12.28
N PRO A 599 41.05 3.88 -12.84
CA PRO A 599 40.86 4.75 -14.00
C PRO A 599 40.95 3.95 -15.30
N ILE A 600 39.91 4.00 -16.11
CA ILE A 600 39.81 3.39 -17.44
C ILE A 600 39.91 4.49 -18.50
N ARG A 601 40.99 4.47 -19.27
CA ARG A 601 41.19 5.38 -20.40
C ARG A 601 40.57 4.80 -21.67
N TYR A 602 39.60 5.49 -22.23
CA TYR A 602 39.20 5.34 -23.62
C TYR A 602 40.16 6.15 -24.50
N THR A 603 40.87 5.45 -25.39
CA THR A 603 41.65 6.06 -26.46
C THR A 603 40.80 6.23 -27.71
N ASP A 604 41.31 6.97 -28.69
CA ASP A 604 40.71 7.03 -30.02
C ASP A 604 40.62 5.65 -30.66
N LEU A 605 39.61 5.47 -31.53
CA LEU A 605 39.31 4.19 -32.16
C LEU A 605 40.33 3.90 -33.26
N THR A 606 40.99 2.75 -33.22
CA THR A 606 41.83 2.30 -34.34
C THR A 606 40.98 2.02 -35.59
N VAL A 607 41.60 1.97 -36.78
CA VAL A 607 40.91 1.59 -38.03
C VAL A 607 40.22 0.23 -37.88
N ASP A 608 40.88 -0.77 -37.28
CA ASP A 608 40.26 -2.08 -37.02
C ASP A 608 39.06 -1.99 -36.06
N SER A 609 39.17 -1.16 -35.01
CA SER A 609 38.06 -0.89 -34.08
C SER A 609 36.87 -0.23 -34.80
N ARG A 610 37.11 0.78 -35.64
CA ARG A 610 36.07 1.44 -36.45
C ARG A 610 35.44 0.47 -37.42
N ARG A 611 36.24 -0.37 -38.09
CA ARG A 611 35.77 -1.43 -39.00
C ARG A 611 34.86 -2.42 -38.29
N GLN A 612 35.19 -2.82 -37.06
CA GLN A 612 34.34 -3.67 -36.23
C GLN A 612 33.03 -2.96 -35.83
N ILE A 613 33.08 -1.69 -35.44
CA ILE A 613 31.88 -0.90 -35.09
C ILE A 613 30.95 -0.74 -36.31
N TRP A 614 31.51 -0.45 -37.49
CA TRP A 614 30.76 -0.40 -38.75
C TRP A 614 30.04 -1.73 -39.03
N ARG A 615 30.74 -2.87 -38.96
CA ARG A 615 30.10 -4.20 -39.11
C ARG A 615 29.00 -4.42 -38.07
N ASN A 616 29.27 -4.14 -36.79
CA ASN A 616 28.32 -4.37 -35.68
C ASN A 616 27.04 -3.53 -35.79
N PHE A 617 27.12 -2.29 -36.29
CA PHE A 617 25.93 -1.45 -36.49
C PHE A 617 25.23 -1.74 -37.81
N CYS A 618 25.95 -1.97 -38.91
CA CYS A 618 25.33 -2.33 -40.19
C CYS A 618 24.62 -3.69 -40.14
N ALA A 619 25.09 -4.64 -39.33
CA ALA A 619 24.39 -5.90 -39.06
C ALA A 619 23.03 -5.73 -38.35
N LYS A 620 22.75 -4.55 -37.79
CA LYS A 620 21.50 -4.20 -37.10
C LYS A 620 20.53 -3.39 -37.96
N VAL A 621 20.89 -3.07 -39.20
CA VAL A 621 20.03 -2.33 -40.14
C VAL A 621 18.94 -3.27 -40.69
N PRO A 622 17.64 -2.96 -40.52
CA PRO A 622 16.55 -3.75 -41.09
C PRO A 622 16.68 -3.91 -42.61
N GLY A 623 16.53 -5.13 -43.12
CA GLY A 623 16.71 -5.44 -44.55
C GLY A 623 18.15 -5.67 -45.01
N GLY A 624 19.14 -5.42 -44.13
CA GLY A 624 20.56 -5.60 -44.39
C GLY A 624 21.18 -4.52 -45.27
N VAL A 625 22.51 -4.58 -45.42
CA VAL A 625 23.31 -3.62 -46.20
C VAL A 625 23.96 -4.31 -47.40
N ASP A 626 24.19 -3.57 -48.49
CA ASP A 626 24.97 -4.03 -49.65
C ASP A 626 26.41 -3.49 -49.57
N ILE A 627 27.17 -4.07 -48.63
CA ILE A 627 28.54 -3.65 -48.29
C ILE A 627 29.39 -4.89 -48.05
N ASP A 628 30.49 -5.00 -48.81
CA ASP A 628 31.46 -6.08 -48.64
C ASP A 628 32.53 -5.73 -47.58
N ASP A 629 33.40 -6.70 -47.26
CA ASP A 629 34.44 -6.49 -46.25
C ASP A 629 35.44 -5.38 -46.62
N LYS A 630 35.61 -5.09 -47.92
CA LYS A 630 36.44 -3.98 -48.41
C LYS A 630 35.75 -2.64 -48.21
N GLY A 631 34.44 -2.54 -48.43
CA GLY A 631 33.62 -1.37 -48.14
C GLY A 631 33.69 -0.98 -46.66
N PHE A 632 33.62 -1.95 -45.74
CA PHE A 632 33.86 -1.69 -44.32
C PHE A 632 35.29 -1.21 -44.00
N GLY A 633 36.29 -1.65 -44.78
CA GLY A 633 37.65 -1.10 -44.72
C GLY A 633 37.68 0.39 -45.11
N ALA A 634 37.11 0.74 -46.28
CA ALA A 634 37.06 2.12 -46.77
C ALA A 634 36.33 3.07 -45.81
N LEU A 635 35.24 2.62 -45.18
CA LEU A 635 34.51 3.40 -44.16
C LEU A 635 35.30 3.59 -42.86
N ALA A 636 36.21 2.68 -42.54
CA ALA A 636 37.02 2.74 -41.32
C ALA A 636 38.24 3.68 -41.43
N GLU A 637 38.68 4.02 -42.65
CA GLU A 637 39.73 5.03 -42.88
C GLU A 637 39.29 6.43 -42.39
N THR A 638 37.99 6.74 -42.44
CA THR A 638 37.48 8.02 -41.95
C THR A 638 37.55 8.06 -40.41
N ASP A 639 38.14 9.11 -39.86
CA ASP A 639 38.35 9.26 -38.41
C ASP A 639 37.05 9.67 -37.70
N LEU A 640 36.19 8.69 -37.44
CA LEU A 640 34.88 8.88 -36.83
C LEU A 640 34.77 8.12 -35.50
N ASN A 641 34.23 8.78 -34.49
CA ASN A 641 33.84 8.15 -33.24
C ASN A 641 32.55 7.30 -33.40
N GLY A 642 32.29 6.40 -32.44
CA GLY A 642 31.13 5.49 -32.52
C GLY A 642 29.76 6.20 -32.61
N ARG A 643 29.61 7.43 -32.09
CA ARG A 643 28.37 8.22 -32.21
C ARG A 643 28.21 8.82 -33.60
N GLN A 644 29.29 9.34 -34.19
CA GLN A 644 29.33 9.80 -35.59
C GLN A 644 29.00 8.66 -36.55
N ILE A 645 29.61 7.48 -36.38
CA ILE A 645 29.31 6.27 -37.18
C ILE A 645 27.83 5.88 -37.08
N LYS A 646 27.28 5.78 -35.86
CA LYS A 646 25.85 5.46 -35.65
C LYS A 646 24.91 6.48 -36.30
N ASN A 647 25.25 7.77 -36.22
CA ASN A 647 24.48 8.85 -36.83
C ASN A 647 24.58 8.81 -38.36
N ALA A 648 25.76 8.49 -38.91
CA ALA A 648 25.97 8.33 -40.35
C ALA A 648 25.11 7.19 -40.91
N ILE A 649 25.08 6.03 -40.22
CA ILE A 649 24.22 4.90 -40.60
C ILE A 649 22.74 5.29 -40.60
N LYS A 650 22.24 5.96 -39.56
CA LYS A 650 20.83 6.40 -39.50
C LYS A 650 20.46 7.40 -40.60
N ALA A 651 21.34 8.34 -40.90
CA ALA A 651 21.13 9.29 -41.99
C ALA A 651 21.10 8.58 -43.35
N ALA A 652 21.97 7.57 -43.54
CA ALA A 652 22.05 6.81 -44.78
C ALA A 652 20.90 5.80 -44.94
N GLU A 653 20.45 5.18 -43.86
CA GLU A 653 19.22 4.39 -43.79
C GLU A 653 18.00 5.23 -44.20
N SER A 654 17.92 6.48 -43.72
CA SER A 654 16.85 7.41 -44.10
C SER A 654 16.92 7.80 -45.59
N LEU A 655 18.12 7.99 -46.14
CA LEU A 655 18.35 8.26 -47.56
C LEU A 655 17.99 7.04 -48.43
N ALA A 656 18.43 5.84 -48.04
CA ALA A 656 18.11 4.59 -48.72
C ALA A 656 16.60 4.30 -48.74
N ALA A 657 15.91 4.54 -47.62
CA ALA A 657 14.46 4.42 -47.53
C ALA A 657 13.72 5.42 -48.44
N PHE A 658 14.23 6.65 -48.57
CA PHE A 658 13.70 7.65 -49.51
C PHE A 658 13.92 7.25 -50.97
N ASP A 659 15.11 6.73 -51.30
CA ASP A 659 15.47 6.24 -52.64
C ASP A 659 14.79 4.90 -53.00
N GLY A 660 14.09 4.25 -52.05
CA GLY A 660 13.50 2.91 -52.22
C GLY A 660 14.54 1.79 -52.40
N ALA A 661 15.77 2.03 -51.96
CA ALA A 661 16.92 1.16 -52.19
C ALA A 661 17.41 0.50 -50.88
N LYS A 662 18.27 -0.52 -51.00
CA LYS A 662 19.05 -0.99 -49.86
C LYS A 662 20.20 -0.04 -49.57
N LEU A 663 20.58 0.07 -48.30
CA LEU A 663 21.72 0.87 -47.87
C LEU A 663 23.03 0.35 -48.50
N ASP A 664 23.63 1.17 -49.36
CA ASP A 664 24.87 0.84 -50.08
C ASP A 664 26.10 1.60 -49.53
N LEU A 665 27.27 1.22 -50.03
CA LEU A 665 28.53 1.86 -49.68
C LEU A 665 28.61 3.34 -50.11
N LYS A 666 27.93 3.73 -51.20
CA LYS A 666 28.00 5.10 -51.74
C LYS A 666 27.24 6.09 -50.86
N GLN A 667 26.04 5.73 -50.42
CA GLN A 667 25.23 6.54 -49.50
C GLN A 667 25.95 6.77 -48.18
N LEU A 668 26.62 5.74 -47.64
CA LEU A 668 27.46 5.90 -46.45
C LEU A 668 28.67 6.81 -46.70
N LEU A 669 29.44 6.59 -47.77
CA LEU A 669 30.60 7.43 -48.10
C LEU A 669 30.20 8.89 -48.39
N GLN A 670 29.03 9.13 -48.95
CA GLN A 670 28.47 10.48 -49.13
C GLN A 670 28.26 11.16 -47.78
N ILE A 671 27.66 10.45 -46.81
CA ILE A 671 27.33 11.00 -45.50
C ILE A 671 28.56 11.14 -44.59
N THR A 672 29.51 10.18 -44.61
CA THR A 672 30.79 10.35 -43.90
C THR A 672 31.60 11.51 -44.46
N LYS A 673 31.55 11.76 -45.78
CA LYS A 673 32.16 12.94 -46.40
C LYS A 673 31.51 14.25 -45.94
N ILE A 674 30.19 14.30 -45.84
CA ILE A 674 29.46 15.48 -45.30
C ILE A 674 29.86 15.73 -43.84
N GLN A 675 29.93 14.68 -43.00
CA GLN A 675 30.39 14.80 -41.62
C GLN A 675 31.85 15.28 -41.54
N ALA A 676 32.75 14.74 -42.37
CA ALA A 676 34.16 15.13 -42.39
C ALA A 676 34.37 16.59 -42.83
N MET A 677 33.54 17.11 -43.76
CA MET A 677 33.55 18.53 -44.12
C MET A 677 33.16 19.40 -42.92
N PHE A 678 32.06 19.06 -42.23
CA PHE A 678 31.60 19.79 -41.05
C PHE A 678 32.62 19.78 -39.90
N GLU A 679 33.32 18.66 -39.65
CA GLU A 679 34.37 18.57 -38.64
C GLU A 679 35.61 19.42 -39.01
N SER A 680 35.94 19.48 -40.31
CA SER A 680 36.98 20.37 -40.84
C SER A 680 36.60 21.85 -40.68
N ASP A 681 35.34 22.21 -40.87
CA ASP A 681 34.84 23.58 -40.68
C ASP A 681 34.86 23.98 -39.19
N LEU A 682 34.52 23.05 -38.29
CA LEU A 682 34.58 23.22 -36.82
C LEU A 682 35.99 23.43 -36.27
N THR A 683 36.98 22.76 -36.87
CA THR A 683 38.39 22.84 -36.46
C THR A 683 39.17 23.94 -37.18
N SER A 684 38.57 24.59 -38.19
CA SER A 684 39.21 25.64 -38.97
C SER A 684 39.31 26.97 -38.20
N LEU A 685 40.54 27.38 -37.89
CA LEU A 685 40.86 28.70 -37.32
C LEU A 685 40.64 29.86 -38.31
N SER A 686 40.59 29.56 -39.62
CA SER A 686 40.23 30.51 -40.67
C SER A 686 38.77 30.31 -41.06
N GLY A 687 37.92 31.34 -40.89
CA GLY A 687 36.46 31.24 -40.99
C GLY A 687 35.94 30.48 -42.22
N VAL A 688 34.88 29.70 -41.99
CA VAL A 688 34.24 28.76 -42.93
C VAL A 688 33.95 29.40 -44.29
N ASP A 689 34.32 28.71 -45.37
CA ASP A 689 34.07 29.15 -46.73
C ASP A 689 32.70 28.66 -47.23
N TYR A 690 31.68 29.49 -47.05
CA TYR A 690 30.31 29.18 -47.47
C TYR A 690 30.07 29.30 -49.00
N THR A 691 31.11 29.46 -49.81
CA THR A 691 30.94 29.50 -51.27
C THR A 691 30.56 28.12 -51.81
N ALA A 692 29.70 28.09 -52.83
CA ALA A 692 29.13 26.85 -53.35
C ALA A 692 30.24 25.95 -53.97
N PRO A 693 30.09 24.61 -53.95
CA PRO A 693 31.08 23.71 -54.54
C PRO A 693 31.32 24.02 -56.02
N GLY A 694 32.46 24.65 -56.33
CA GLY A 694 32.85 25.06 -57.69
C GLY A 694 32.92 26.57 -57.96
N SER A 695 32.46 27.45 -57.06
CA SER A 695 32.73 28.89 -57.14
C SER A 695 34.06 29.25 -56.47
N SER A 696 34.89 30.07 -57.09
CA SER A 696 36.16 30.51 -56.49
C SER A 696 35.94 31.75 -55.61
N LYS A 697 36.77 31.95 -54.58
CA LYS A 697 36.70 33.13 -53.69
C LYS A 697 36.75 34.47 -54.44
N LYS A 698 37.38 34.53 -55.62
CA LYS A 698 37.43 35.72 -56.50
C LYS A 698 36.07 36.13 -57.06
N ASP A 699 35.15 35.19 -57.22
CA ASP A 699 33.81 35.45 -57.76
C ASP A 699 32.85 36.04 -56.71
N ALA A 700 33.20 35.92 -55.42
CA ALA A 700 32.48 36.53 -54.31
C ALA A 700 32.90 38.00 -54.08
N GLU A 701 34.21 38.29 -54.07
CA GLU A 701 34.73 39.65 -53.86
C GLU A 701 34.29 40.64 -54.96
N SER A 702 34.16 40.16 -56.20
CA SER A 702 33.69 40.99 -57.33
C SER A 702 32.20 41.36 -57.27
N ARG A 703 31.40 40.70 -56.42
CA ARG A 703 29.97 41.03 -56.23
C ARG A 703 29.70 42.05 -55.12
N ASN A 704 30.64 42.29 -54.22
CA ASN A 704 30.48 43.21 -53.09
C ASN A 704 30.97 44.65 -53.35
N MET A 705 31.22 45.04 -54.61
CA MET A 705 31.63 46.42 -54.95
C MET A 705 30.46 47.35 -55.32
N PHE A 706 29.21 46.90 -55.13
CA PHE A 706 28.00 47.73 -55.21
C PHE A 706 26.94 47.28 -54.19
N LEU A 707 27.08 47.74 -52.94
CA LEU A 707 26.00 48.13 -52.01
C LEU A 707 26.57 48.79 -50.76
#